data_AF-A0A3A0AGD8-F1
#
_entry.id   AF-A0A3A0AGD8-F1
#
_cell.length_a   1.000
_cell.length_b   1.000
_cell.length_c   1.000
_cell.angle_alpha   90.00
_cell.angle_beta   90.00
_cell.angle_gamma   90.00
#
_symmetry.space_group_name_H-M   'P 1'
#
loop_
_entity.id
_entity.type
_entity.pdbx_description
1 polymer ?
#
loop_
_entity_poly.entity_id
_entity_poly.type
_entity_poly.pdbx_seq_one_letter_code
_entity_poly.pdbx_strand_id
1 'polypeptide(L)'
;SHIRYSGFQGSSLGRNTPISLSPELGIVLEQEGFVDWHTQGGLMVSNMLGAPAIRRHYDPSLAEFPYRRVATDAFSAGHDLLYLGRFSLDDRWESEKQNIKETIGYFQERYGRDRDFASQVDAAVRRILRLKLRLYGAEGIRAGETGEAAGTQAAPVKTPIVDPAQVLVSAGDLAVLEEENRAPALAVVGQVARESFTVLYPDPANASDAAAMTPQPGDRILIFSDSRLQQECETCMAEAAVGPDALAAIVERLYGPAGTGQVQPDQIASVAFSDLAQLLDTDLSAVPLADNTGQTLPTPTPALTPTLPLTPAAPPSAEMDTPEGATPLLPSLDKNAKTRLLIDEADWILFAMLDVDPVRYPTSDVVKRFLRQRGSQLANKHIAVLALHAPYFLDATEISKLNGYYATYSKTQPFLESAVRALFRAFSPTGAPPVSVPGTRFGNLAERLQPDPAQVVDLLVSVPDGEVLIDTNTAAPGSIPEVDAGQMIRVQAGPVLDRNGKIVRNGTPVELRLTDDGNVGAPVVETATTQNGLATRDLVVNRPGVVQITARAGPAVSPEDVALSVLGPAAVAEAVAPGATVSTTPGVTVAALMTTAATSGTATGVNAAPPVTGEAAGGAAASDGRRIDLVSLAVALLTMIAMSSLLLIVQVRVLPRQALVHGILWAINCGLLGYILYGLGLIPGGRWLENSLHVWGSGLVVFIAMLLPLVWLQLRAE
;
A
#
# COMPACT_ATOMS: atom_id res chain seq x y z
N SER A 1 4.39 -9.98 13.65
CA SER A 1 4.81 -8.56 13.61
C SER A 1 4.22 -7.79 14.79
N HIS A 2 4.85 -6.69 15.24
CA HIS A 2 4.44 -5.91 16.41
C HIS A 2 3.44 -4.81 16.04
N ILE A 3 2.22 -5.21 15.65
CA ILE A 3 1.16 -4.32 15.17
C ILE A 3 -0.03 -4.42 16.11
N ARG A 4 -0.71 -3.31 16.41
CA ARG A 4 -1.91 -3.26 17.24
C ARG A 4 -3.15 -3.40 16.36
N TYR A 5 -4.07 -4.29 16.71
CA TYR A 5 -5.32 -4.50 15.99
C TYR A 5 -6.52 -4.23 16.90
N SER A 6 -7.08 -3.02 16.81
CA SER A 6 -8.26 -2.63 17.60
C SER A 6 -9.52 -3.43 17.27
N GLY A 7 -9.63 -3.96 16.06
CA GLY A 7 -10.77 -4.81 15.67
C GLY A 7 -10.90 -6.08 16.52
N PHE A 8 -9.77 -6.66 16.96
CA PHE A 8 -9.76 -7.87 17.80
C PHE A 8 -9.78 -7.57 19.30
N GLN A 9 -9.23 -6.42 19.72
CA GLN A 9 -9.00 -6.08 21.13
C GLN A 9 -9.97 -5.02 21.67
N GLY A 10 -10.90 -4.54 20.84
CA GLY A 10 -11.80 -3.46 21.17
C GLY A 10 -11.19 -2.06 21.04
N SER A 11 -12.05 -1.04 21.13
CA SER A 11 -11.73 0.37 20.92
C SER A 11 -11.12 1.02 22.18
N SER A 12 -10.01 0.50 22.69
CA SER A 12 -9.23 1.20 23.71
C SER A 12 -8.12 2.02 23.04
N LEU A 13 -8.38 3.32 22.83
CA LEU A 13 -7.43 4.23 22.20
C LEU A 13 -6.08 4.22 22.95
N GLY A 14 -5.03 3.76 22.27
CA GLY A 14 -3.64 3.82 22.75
C GLY A 14 -3.17 2.70 23.68
N ARG A 15 -4.06 1.85 24.20
CA ARG A 15 -3.69 0.76 25.16
C ARG A 15 -3.63 -0.64 24.56
N ASN A 16 -4.06 -0.80 23.30
CA ASN A 16 -4.08 -2.09 22.64
C ASN A 16 -2.67 -2.72 22.60
N THR A 17 -2.61 -3.98 23.00
CA THR A 17 -1.39 -4.79 23.01
C THR A 17 -1.02 -5.13 21.57
N PRO A 18 0.26 -5.08 21.16
CA PRO A 18 0.66 -5.63 19.87
C PRO A 18 0.17 -7.08 19.75
N ILE A 19 -0.42 -7.46 18.61
CA ILE A 19 -1.03 -8.80 18.42
C ILE A 19 -0.02 -9.92 18.64
N SER A 20 1.26 -9.67 18.42
CA SER A 20 2.33 -10.63 18.73
C SER A 20 2.49 -10.97 20.21
N LEU A 21 1.87 -10.22 21.11
CA LEU A 21 1.95 -10.35 22.57
C LEU A 21 0.57 -10.58 23.20
N SER A 22 -0.49 -10.72 22.40
CA SER A 22 -1.85 -10.77 22.91
C SER A 22 -2.51 -12.11 22.57
N PRO A 23 -3.39 -12.64 23.46
CA PRO A 23 -4.05 -13.92 23.25
C PRO A 23 -4.98 -13.92 22.03
N GLU A 24 -5.45 -12.74 21.60
CA GLU A 24 -6.27 -12.57 20.40
C GLU A 24 -5.55 -12.98 19.11
N LEU A 25 -4.24 -13.22 19.13
CA LEU A 25 -3.55 -13.88 18.02
C LEU A 25 -4.17 -15.25 17.70
N GLY A 26 -4.69 -15.96 18.70
CA GLY A 26 -5.42 -17.23 18.51
C GLY A 26 -6.62 -17.08 17.57
N ILE A 27 -7.36 -15.96 17.66
CA ILE A 27 -8.52 -15.67 16.80
C ILE A 27 -8.10 -15.58 15.33
N VAL A 28 -6.90 -15.06 15.06
CA VAL A 28 -6.33 -14.97 13.70
C VAL A 28 -5.96 -16.36 13.19
N LEU A 29 -5.43 -17.22 14.06
CA LEU A 29 -5.04 -18.59 13.71
C LEU A 29 -6.23 -19.53 13.50
N GLU A 30 -7.40 -19.17 14.01
CA GLU A 30 -8.66 -19.90 13.81
C GLU A 30 -9.37 -19.54 12.50
N GLN A 31 -8.89 -18.54 11.75
CA GLN A 31 -9.48 -18.17 10.46
C GLN A 31 -9.29 -19.27 9.40
N GLU A 32 -10.21 -19.32 8.44
CA GLU A 32 -10.16 -20.26 7.31
C GLU A 32 -8.81 -20.18 6.57
N GLY A 33 -8.25 -21.34 6.21
CA GLY A 33 -6.90 -21.48 5.64
C GLY A 33 -5.77 -21.45 6.67
N PHE A 34 -5.80 -20.54 7.66
CA PHE A 34 -4.80 -20.50 8.73
C PHE A 34 -4.91 -21.68 9.69
N VAL A 35 -6.13 -22.07 10.04
CA VAL A 35 -6.36 -23.23 10.91
C VAL A 35 -5.86 -24.53 10.26
N ASP A 36 -6.07 -24.69 8.95
CA ASP A 36 -5.59 -25.86 8.21
C ASP A 36 -4.06 -25.89 8.15
N TRP A 37 -3.43 -24.76 7.85
CA TRP A 37 -1.98 -24.63 7.86
C TRP A 37 -1.38 -24.91 9.25
N HIS A 38 -1.99 -24.35 10.30
CA HIS A 38 -1.51 -24.50 11.67
C HIS A 38 -1.69 -25.93 12.18
N THR A 39 -2.83 -26.58 11.90
CA THR A 39 -3.08 -27.99 12.27
C THR A 39 -2.18 -28.97 11.51
N GLN A 40 -1.78 -28.64 10.29
CA GLN A 40 -0.77 -29.39 9.52
C GLN A 40 0.67 -29.23 10.06
N GLY A 41 0.86 -28.49 11.16
CA GLY A 41 2.15 -28.29 11.80
C GLY A 41 2.88 -27.02 11.34
N GLY A 42 2.14 -26.02 10.86
CA GLY A 42 2.65 -24.66 10.68
C GLY A 42 3.28 -24.12 11.98
N LEU A 43 4.35 -23.33 11.83
CA LEU A 43 5.14 -22.83 12.95
C LEU A 43 5.02 -21.31 13.05
N MET A 44 4.73 -20.82 14.25
CA MET A 44 4.63 -19.39 14.54
C MET A 44 5.95 -18.87 15.11
N VAL A 45 6.51 -17.84 14.46
CA VAL A 45 7.73 -17.17 14.91
C VAL A 45 7.42 -15.72 15.28
N SER A 46 7.87 -15.29 16.45
CA SER A 46 7.78 -13.88 16.82
C SER A 46 8.68 -13.02 15.93
N ASN A 47 8.34 -11.74 15.75
CA ASN A 47 9.35 -10.77 15.29
C ASN A 47 10.32 -10.46 16.45
N MET A 48 11.35 -9.66 16.21
CA MET A 48 12.39 -9.32 17.18
C MET A 48 11.79 -8.74 18.47
N LEU A 49 11.82 -9.49 19.57
CA LEU A 49 11.17 -9.10 20.82
C LEU A 49 11.82 -7.88 21.48
N GLY A 50 13.03 -7.53 21.06
CA GLY A 50 13.73 -6.31 21.44
C GLY A 50 13.42 -5.09 20.58
N ALA A 51 12.46 -5.14 19.64
CA ALA A 51 12.15 -4.01 18.76
C ALA A 51 11.83 -2.72 19.56
N PRO A 52 12.19 -1.52 19.06
CA PRO A 52 11.83 -0.25 19.70
C PRO A 52 10.33 -0.09 19.99
N ALA A 53 9.47 -0.65 19.13
CA ALA A 53 8.02 -0.66 19.34
C ALA A 53 7.58 -1.46 20.58
N ILE A 54 8.28 -2.56 20.90
CA ILE A 54 8.01 -3.37 22.09
C ILE A 54 8.55 -2.69 23.34
N ARG A 55 9.77 -2.16 23.31
CA ARG A 55 10.34 -1.42 24.45
C ARG A 55 9.41 -0.29 24.87
N ARG A 56 9.00 0.57 23.93
CA ARG A 56 8.06 1.67 24.18
C ARG A 56 6.66 1.23 24.59
N HIS A 57 6.26 0.00 24.24
CA HIS A 57 4.96 -0.53 24.66
C HIS A 57 4.95 -0.88 26.15
N TYR A 58 6.00 -1.53 26.64
CA TYR A 58 6.12 -1.87 28.06
C TYR A 58 6.53 -0.67 28.91
N ASP A 59 7.44 0.16 28.40
CA ASP A 59 7.86 1.39 29.06
C ASP A 59 8.08 2.52 28.04
N PRO A 60 7.12 3.48 27.92
CA PRO A 60 7.25 4.63 27.04
C PRO A 60 8.45 5.53 27.37
N SER A 61 8.93 5.52 28.61
CA SER A 61 10.09 6.31 29.05
C SER A 61 11.42 5.66 28.68
N LEU A 62 11.40 4.39 28.25
CA LEU A 62 12.59 3.60 27.93
C LEU A 62 13.58 3.55 29.09
N ALA A 63 13.09 3.45 30.32
CA ALA A 63 13.90 3.29 31.53
C ALA A 63 14.11 1.80 31.87
N GLU A 64 13.13 0.95 31.59
CA GLU A 64 13.17 -0.48 31.86
C GLU A 64 12.80 -1.31 30.62
N PHE A 65 13.45 -2.48 30.46
CA PHE A 65 13.04 -3.49 29.49
C PHE A 65 12.72 -4.80 30.22
N PRO A 66 11.44 -5.14 30.45
CA PRO A 66 11.05 -6.32 31.22
C PRO A 66 11.12 -7.60 30.37
N TYR A 67 12.33 -8.01 29.99
CA TYR A 67 12.61 -9.09 29.02
C TYR A 67 11.89 -10.41 29.34
N ARG A 68 11.84 -10.83 30.62
CA ARG A 68 11.13 -12.07 31.00
C ARG A 68 9.63 -12.00 30.71
N ARG A 69 9.01 -10.86 31.00
CA ARG A 69 7.58 -10.62 30.73
C ARG A 69 7.32 -10.57 29.23
N VAL A 70 8.16 -9.85 28.48
CA VAL A 70 8.07 -9.75 27.02
C VAL A 70 8.07 -11.14 26.36
N ALA A 71 9.01 -12.01 26.75
CA ALA A 71 9.09 -13.36 26.24
C ALA A 71 7.89 -14.22 26.65
N THR A 72 7.42 -14.07 27.90
CA THR A 72 6.24 -14.78 28.41
C THR A 72 4.98 -14.41 27.65
N ASP A 73 4.75 -13.12 27.44
CA ASP A 73 3.56 -12.62 26.76
C ASP A 73 3.57 -13.06 25.28
N ALA A 74 4.74 -13.02 24.63
CA ALA A 74 4.91 -13.55 23.28
C ALA A 74 4.62 -15.07 23.21
N PHE A 75 5.22 -15.87 24.11
CA PHE A 75 4.99 -17.31 24.11
C PHE A 75 3.52 -17.65 24.37
N SER A 76 2.90 -16.99 25.36
CA SER A 76 1.50 -17.19 25.73
C SER A 76 0.53 -16.75 24.63
N ALA A 77 0.93 -15.82 23.75
CA ALA A 77 0.15 -15.43 22.58
C ALA A 77 0.09 -16.53 21.50
N GLY A 78 0.94 -17.56 21.57
CA GLY A 78 0.94 -18.70 20.65
C GLY A 78 2.14 -18.77 19.70
N HIS A 79 3.24 -18.07 19.98
CA HIS A 79 4.49 -18.25 19.22
C HIS A 79 5.22 -19.53 19.65
N ASP A 80 5.62 -20.34 18.67
CA ASP A 80 6.44 -21.54 18.91
C ASP A 80 7.92 -21.21 19.06
N LEU A 81 8.39 -20.22 18.31
CA LEU A 81 9.78 -19.76 18.31
C LEU A 81 9.84 -18.26 18.60
N LEU A 82 10.61 -17.90 19.61
CA LEU A 82 10.81 -16.51 20.00
C LEU A 82 12.11 -15.97 19.40
N TYR A 83 12.01 -14.93 18.56
CA TYR A 83 13.18 -14.24 18.05
C TYR A 83 13.65 -13.17 19.04
N LEU A 84 14.67 -13.51 19.84
CA LEU A 84 15.25 -12.66 20.88
C LEU A 84 16.32 -11.70 20.31
N GLY A 85 16.01 -11.01 19.21
CA GLY A 85 16.91 -10.03 18.60
C GLY A 85 16.75 -8.63 19.22
N ARG A 86 17.89 -7.92 19.37
CA ARG A 86 18.00 -6.61 20.06
C ARG A 86 17.42 -6.64 21.47
N PHE A 87 17.54 -7.78 22.15
CA PHE A 87 16.79 -8.11 23.37
C PHE A 87 17.38 -7.45 24.64
N SER A 88 17.71 -6.18 24.54
CA SER A 88 18.19 -5.30 25.60
C SER A 88 17.64 -3.89 25.41
N LEU A 89 17.82 -3.02 26.41
CA LEU A 89 17.41 -1.61 26.32
C LEU A 89 18.42 -0.77 25.52
N ASP A 90 19.71 -1.10 25.65
CA ASP A 90 20.88 -0.33 25.21
C ASP A 90 21.49 -0.80 23.88
N ASP A 91 20.89 -1.82 23.26
CA ASP A 91 21.39 -2.44 22.02
C ASP A 91 22.83 -2.99 22.12
N ARG A 92 23.30 -3.28 23.34
CA ARG A 92 24.61 -3.93 23.54
C ARG A 92 24.47 -5.45 23.63
N TRP A 93 25.34 -6.14 22.90
CA TRP A 93 25.37 -7.61 22.87
C TRP A 93 25.50 -8.25 24.25
N GLU A 94 26.33 -7.72 25.16
CA GLU A 94 26.50 -8.32 26.50
C GLU A 94 25.21 -8.25 27.33
N SER A 95 24.51 -7.11 27.29
CA SER A 95 23.21 -6.92 27.94
C SER A 95 22.14 -7.83 27.32
N GLU A 96 22.11 -7.92 25.99
CA GLU A 96 21.20 -8.79 25.24
C GLU A 96 21.41 -10.27 25.58
N LYS A 97 22.66 -10.72 25.55
CA LYS A 97 23.06 -12.08 25.91
C LYS A 97 22.69 -12.43 27.34
N GLN A 98 22.87 -11.51 28.29
CA GLN A 98 22.47 -11.73 29.68
C GLN A 98 20.95 -11.89 29.80
N ASN A 99 20.17 -11.02 29.16
CA ASN A 99 18.71 -11.09 29.14
C ASN A 99 18.21 -12.40 28.52
N ILE A 100 18.85 -12.88 27.44
CA ILE A 100 18.56 -14.17 26.81
C ILE A 100 18.78 -15.32 27.81
N LYS A 101 19.95 -15.37 28.46
CA LYS A 101 20.28 -16.42 29.44
C LYS A 101 19.27 -16.48 30.58
N GLU A 102 18.93 -15.32 31.13
CA GLU A 102 17.97 -15.24 32.22
C GLU A 102 16.55 -15.62 31.80
N THR A 103 16.14 -15.29 30.58
CA THR A 103 14.84 -15.69 30.04
C THR A 103 14.76 -17.21 29.86
N ILE A 104 15.82 -17.84 29.35
CA ILE A 104 15.91 -19.30 29.23
C ILE A 104 15.83 -19.94 30.63
N GLY A 105 16.59 -19.46 31.60
CA GLY A 105 16.55 -19.97 32.98
C GLY A 105 15.16 -19.83 33.60
N TYR A 106 14.49 -18.69 33.39
CA TYR A 106 13.13 -18.46 33.83
C TYR A 106 12.12 -19.43 33.18
N PHE A 107 12.24 -19.71 31.88
CA PHE A 107 11.38 -20.68 31.19
C PHE A 107 11.62 -22.11 31.68
N GLN A 108 12.87 -22.49 31.99
CA GLN A 108 13.20 -23.79 32.56
C GLN A 108 12.56 -23.99 33.95
N GLU A 109 12.68 -22.99 34.82
CA GLU A 109 12.04 -23.01 36.14
C GLU A 109 10.52 -23.13 36.02
N ARG A 110 9.91 -22.36 35.09
CA ARG A 110 8.47 -22.39 34.85
C ARG A 110 8.00 -23.74 34.29
N TYR A 111 8.72 -24.32 33.33
CA TYR A 111 8.42 -25.65 32.77
C TYR A 111 8.35 -26.73 33.86
N GLY A 112 9.23 -26.67 34.86
CA GLY A 112 9.21 -27.61 35.98
C GLY A 112 8.06 -27.40 36.98
N ARG A 113 7.47 -26.21 37.04
CA ARG A 113 6.47 -25.82 38.05
C ARG A 113 5.04 -25.73 37.52
N ASP A 114 4.87 -25.39 36.24
CA ASP A 114 3.59 -25.10 35.60
C ASP A 114 3.33 -26.12 34.49
N ARG A 115 2.37 -27.04 34.73
CA ARG A 115 2.05 -28.12 33.79
C ARG A 115 1.41 -27.63 32.50
N ASP A 116 0.62 -26.57 32.55
CA ASP A 116 -0.04 -26.03 31.36
C ASP A 116 0.99 -25.36 30.47
N PHE A 117 1.91 -24.59 31.06
CA PHE A 117 3.05 -24.05 30.35
C PHE A 117 3.93 -25.16 29.75
N ALA A 118 4.21 -26.24 30.49
CA ALA A 118 4.96 -27.37 29.97
C ALA A 118 4.28 -28.02 28.75
N SER A 119 2.96 -28.21 28.79
CA SER A 119 2.20 -28.74 27.65
C SER A 119 2.27 -27.82 26.42
N GLN A 120 2.27 -26.49 26.62
CA GLN A 120 2.44 -25.54 25.51
C GLN A 120 3.85 -25.63 24.91
N VAL A 121 4.88 -25.74 25.76
CA VAL A 121 6.27 -25.93 25.32
C VAL A 121 6.42 -27.23 24.52
N ASP A 122 5.86 -28.34 25.00
CA ASP A 122 5.89 -29.62 24.30
C ASP A 122 5.21 -29.57 22.93
N ALA A 123 4.08 -28.86 22.84
CA ALA A 123 3.38 -28.65 21.57
C ALA A 123 4.23 -27.84 20.57
N ALA A 124 4.87 -26.76 21.03
CA ALA A 124 5.77 -25.94 20.22
C ALA A 124 6.99 -26.73 19.75
N VAL A 125 7.66 -27.44 20.67
CA VAL A 125 8.81 -28.30 20.38
C VAL A 125 8.43 -29.40 19.39
N ARG A 126 7.25 -30.02 19.52
CA ARG A 126 6.77 -31.02 18.56
C ARG A 126 6.63 -30.46 17.14
N ARG A 127 6.11 -29.23 16.98
CA ARG A 127 6.02 -28.55 15.67
C ARG A 127 7.42 -28.27 15.10
N ILE A 128 8.33 -27.75 15.92
CA ILE A 128 9.73 -27.50 15.54
C ILE A 128 10.41 -28.79 15.07
N LEU A 129 10.28 -29.87 15.83
CA LEU A 129 10.90 -31.15 15.50
C LEU A 129 10.32 -31.77 14.23
N ARG A 130 9.00 -31.69 14.02
CA ARG A 130 8.37 -32.11 12.75
C ARG A 130 8.91 -31.35 11.55
N LEU A 131 9.05 -30.03 11.66
CA LEU A 131 9.63 -29.21 10.61
C LEU A 131 11.09 -29.61 10.31
N LYS A 132 11.90 -29.76 11.36
CA LYS A 132 13.31 -30.18 11.21
C LYS A 132 13.42 -31.56 10.57
N LEU A 133 12.62 -32.53 11.00
CA LEU A 133 12.59 -33.87 10.41
C LEU A 133 12.17 -33.84 8.93
N ARG A 134 11.25 -32.94 8.55
CA ARG A 134 10.84 -32.76 7.15
C ARG A 134 11.94 -32.13 6.29
N LEU A 135 12.69 -31.15 6.83
CA LEU A 135 13.74 -30.45 6.09
C LEU A 135 15.03 -31.28 5.97
N TYR A 136 15.40 -32.03 7.01
CA TYR A 136 16.70 -32.70 7.12
C TYR A 136 16.62 -34.25 7.09
N GLY A 137 15.42 -34.82 7.05
CA GLY A 137 15.20 -36.28 7.08
C GLY A 137 15.46 -36.92 8.46
N ALA A 138 15.06 -38.18 8.61
CA ALA A 138 15.31 -38.95 9.85
C ALA A 138 16.76 -39.46 9.94
N GLU A 139 17.45 -39.66 8.81
CA GLU A 139 18.83 -40.13 8.77
C GLU A 139 19.84 -39.07 9.22
N GLY A 140 19.60 -37.79 8.90
CA GLY A 140 20.39 -36.67 9.45
C GLY A 140 20.29 -36.56 10.98
N ILE A 141 19.19 -37.03 11.59
CA ILE A 141 19.00 -37.05 13.05
C ILE A 141 19.51 -38.37 13.68
N ARG A 142 19.59 -39.47 12.93
CA ARG A 142 20.08 -40.78 13.43
C ARG A 142 21.59 -40.98 13.32
N ALA A 143 22.30 -40.19 12.51
CA ALA A 143 23.76 -40.26 12.40
C ALA A 143 24.51 -39.99 13.73
N GLY A 144 23.83 -39.52 14.77
CA GLY A 144 24.35 -39.38 16.14
C GLY A 144 24.15 -40.60 17.06
N GLU A 145 23.49 -41.68 16.63
CA GLU A 145 23.14 -42.83 17.48
C GLU A 145 24.03 -44.08 17.29
N THR A 146 25.10 -44.03 16.49
CA THR A 146 26.03 -45.19 16.35
C THR A 146 27.05 -45.32 17.50
N GLY A 147 26.81 -44.68 18.65
CA GLY A 147 27.51 -44.98 19.89
C GLY A 147 26.75 -46.06 20.66
N GLU A 148 27.27 -47.28 20.64
CA GLU A 148 26.72 -48.46 21.31
C GLU A 148 26.15 -48.18 22.71
N ALA A 149 24.92 -48.65 22.93
CA ALA A 149 24.34 -48.80 24.25
C ALA A 149 25.12 -49.84 25.07
N ALA A 150 26.13 -49.39 25.80
CA ALA A 150 26.74 -50.15 26.90
C ALA A 150 26.50 -49.38 28.21
N GLY A 151 25.73 -50.00 29.10
CA GLY A 151 25.30 -49.38 30.35
C GLY A 151 26.45 -48.87 31.21
N THR A 152 26.53 -47.55 31.38
CA THR A 152 27.02 -46.79 32.54
C THR A 152 26.63 -45.34 32.27
N GLN A 153 26.27 -44.56 33.30
CA GLN A 153 25.82 -43.15 33.23
C GLN A 153 26.44 -42.37 32.06
N ALA A 154 25.63 -42.14 31.01
CA ALA A 154 26.05 -41.42 29.82
C ALA A 154 26.29 -39.94 30.15
N ALA A 155 27.55 -39.52 30.08
CA ALA A 155 27.89 -38.11 30.01
C ALA A 155 27.19 -37.49 28.77
N PRO A 156 26.76 -36.22 28.82
CA PRO A 156 26.04 -35.61 27.71
C PRO A 156 26.90 -35.65 26.44
N VAL A 157 26.36 -36.24 25.37
CA VAL A 157 26.97 -36.29 24.04
C VAL A 157 27.29 -34.86 23.61
N LYS A 158 28.58 -34.51 23.55
CA LYS A 158 29.08 -33.16 23.19
C LYS A 158 29.25 -32.95 21.68
N THR A 159 28.99 -33.95 20.86
CA THR A 159 29.08 -33.86 19.40
C THR A 159 27.70 -33.61 18.80
N PRO A 160 27.50 -32.54 18.02
CA PRO A 160 26.22 -32.27 17.39
C PRO A 160 25.82 -33.44 16.47
N ILE A 161 24.57 -33.90 16.62
CA ILE A 161 23.98 -35.06 15.91
C ILE A 161 23.94 -34.83 14.39
N VAL A 162 23.83 -33.57 13.97
CA VAL A 162 23.97 -33.11 12.59
C VAL A 162 25.26 -32.31 12.53
N ASP A 163 26.20 -32.70 11.67
CA ASP A 163 27.42 -31.91 11.45
C ASP A 163 27.01 -30.51 10.95
N PRO A 164 27.44 -29.41 11.61
CA PRO A 164 27.16 -28.05 11.14
C PRO A 164 27.51 -27.86 9.65
N ALA A 165 28.53 -28.56 9.11
CA ALA A 165 28.87 -28.50 7.69
C ALA A 165 27.75 -29.01 6.76
N GLN A 166 26.79 -29.79 7.26
CA GLN A 166 25.62 -30.27 6.50
C GLN A 166 24.47 -29.25 6.47
N VAL A 167 24.53 -28.19 7.29
CA VAL A 167 23.44 -27.20 7.43
C VAL A 167 23.93 -25.77 7.16
N LEU A 168 25.20 -25.49 7.42
CA LEU A 168 25.83 -24.23 7.11
C LEU A 168 26.19 -24.18 5.64
N VAL A 169 25.98 -23.02 5.04
CA VAL A 169 26.41 -22.71 3.68
C VAL A 169 27.92 -22.93 3.60
N SER A 170 28.35 -23.90 2.78
CA SER A 170 29.76 -24.17 2.52
C SER A 170 30.29 -23.22 1.45
N ALA A 171 31.61 -23.12 1.34
CA ALA A 171 32.22 -22.37 0.24
C ALA A 171 31.79 -22.90 -1.14
N GLY A 172 31.53 -24.20 -1.26
CA GLY A 172 30.99 -24.81 -2.48
C GLY A 172 29.55 -24.39 -2.79
N ASP A 173 28.71 -24.17 -1.77
CA ASP A 173 27.35 -23.68 -1.95
C ASP A 173 27.33 -22.21 -2.43
N LEU A 174 28.38 -21.45 -2.10
CA LEU A 174 28.59 -20.09 -2.62
C LEU A 174 29.03 -20.06 -4.08
N ALA A 175 29.34 -21.21 -4.71
CA ALA A 175 29.62 -21.26 -6.15
C ALA A 175 28.44 -20.76 -7.00
N VAL A 176 27.21 -20.79 -6.44
CA VAL A 176 26.04 -20.16 -7.08
C VAL A 176 26.19 -18.64 -7.26
N LEU A 177 27.07 -18.00 -6.50
CA LEU A 177 27.38 -16.57 -6.60
C LEU A 177 28.53 -16.27 -7.58
N GLU A 178 29.20 -17.29 -8.11
CA GLU A 178 30.22 -17.14 -9.15
C GLU A 178 29.63 -16.64 -10.47
N GLU A 179 30.47 -16.03 -11.31
CA GLU A 179 30.05 -15.33 -12.52
C GLU A 179 29.25 -16.20 -13.49
N GLU A 180 29.62 -17.48 -13.63
CA GLU A 180 28.94 -18.45 -14.50
C GLU A 180 27.47 -18.66 -14.11
N ASN A 181 27.17 -18.76 -12.81
CA ASN A 181 25.81 -18.91 -12.29
C ASN A 181 25.08 -17.57 -12.17
N ARG A 182 25.83 -16.47 -12.01
CA ARG A 182 25.28 -15.12 -11.89
C ARG A 182 24.78 -14.57 -13.22
N ALA A 183 25.41 -14.90 -14.35
CA ALA A 183 25.01 -14.45 -15.67
C ALA A 183 23.55 -14.80 -16.04
N PRO A 184 23.08 -16.06 -15.94
CA PRO A 184 21.68 -16.40 -16.22
C PRO A 184 20.72 -15.76 -15.21
N ALA A 185 21.12 -15.65 -13.94
CA ALA A 185 20.30 -14.94 -12.93
C ALA A 185 20.14 -13.45 -13.29
N LEU A 186 21.21 -12.78 -13.71
CA LEU A 186 21.16 -11.39 -14.17
C LEU A 186 20.32 -11.22 -15.45
N ALA A 187 20.29 -12.22 -16.33
CA ALA A 187 19.41 -12.21 -17.49
C ALA A 187 17.93 -12.24 -17.07
N VAL A 188 17.56 -13.10 -16.11
CA VAL A 188 16.21 -13.13 -15.52
C VAL A 188 15.87 -11.81 -14.84
N VAL A 189 16.79 -11.25 -14.03
CA VAL A 189 16.58 -9.95 -13.38
C VAL A 189 16.46 -8.82 -14.42
N GLY A 190 17.20 -8.89 -15.52
CA GLY A 190 17.08 -7.96 -16.65
C GLY A 190 15.72 -8.05 -17.35
N GLN A 191 15.16 -9.25 -17.50
CA GLN A 191 13.80 -9.43 -18.01
C GLN A 191 12.77 -8.83 -17.04
N VAL A 192 12.88 -9.11 -15.74
CA VAL A 192 12.02 -8.51 -14.71
C VAL A 192 12.13 -6.98 -14.74
N ALA A 193 13.34 -6.44 -14.88
CA ALA A 193 13.59 -5.00 -14.98
C ALA A 193 12.93 -4.37 -16.21
N ARG A 194 12.89 -5.08 -17.34
CA ARG A 194 12.21 -4.62 -18.57
C ARG A 194 10.69 -4.67 -18.45
N GLU A 195 10.16 -5.76 -17.92
CA GLU A 195 8.71 -6.00 -17.82
C GLU A 195 8.05 -5.18 -16.70
N SER A 196 8.78 -4.89 -15.62
CA SER A 196 8.30 -4.06 -14.52
C SER A 196 8.38 -2.57 -14.80
N PHE A 197 9.29 -2.11 -15.67
CA PHE A 197 9.42 -0.68 -15.95
C PHE A 197 8.08 -0.10 -16.43
N THR A 198 7.62 0.94 -15.74
CA THR A 198 6.27 1.48 -15.90
C THR A 198 6.32 2.96 -16.19
N VAL A 199 5.64 3.39 -17.26
CA VAL A 199 5.38 4.82 -17.52
C VAL A 199 4.17 5.25 -16.68
N LEU A 200 4.41 6.05 -15.64
CA LEU A 200 3.38 6.57 -14.76
C LEU A 200 2.78 7.87 -15.33
N TYR A 201 3.63 8.73 -15.87
CA TYR A 201 3.26 9.98 -16.51
C TYR A 201 4.22 10.27 -17.67
N PRO A 202 3.74 10.85 -18.79
CA PRO A 202 2.34 11.13 -19.13
C PRO A 202 1.54 9.85 -19.42
N ASP A 203 0.21 9.96 -19.49
CA ASP A 203 -0.63 8.84 -19.89
C ASP A 203 -0.45 8.55 -21.39
N PRO A 204 0.08 7.38 -21.79
CA PRO A 204 0.35 7.06 -23.18
C PRO A 204 -0.90 7.06 -24.07
N ALA A 205 -2.11 6.94 -23.52
CA ALA A 205 -3.35 7.03 -24.28
C ALA A 205 -3.76 8.47 -24.65
N ASN A 206 -3.35 9.46 -23.84
CA ASN A 206 -3.71 10.87 -23.98
C ASN A 206 -2.52 11.76 -24.42
N ALA A 207 -1.35 11.14 -24.48
CA ALA A 207 -0.11 11.61 -25.04
C ALA A 207 -0.24 11.94 -26.54
N SER A 208 -0.41 13.22 -26.91
CA SER A 208 0.06 13.65 -28.23
C SER A 208 1.59 13.44 -28.30
N ASP A 209 2.19 13.37 -29.51
CA ASP A 209 3.63 13.05 -29.73
C ASP A 209 4.65 13.73 -28.79
N ALA A 210 4.27 14.82 -28.10
CA ALA A 210 5.02 15.49 -27.03
C ALA A 210 5.27 14.66 -25.76
N ALA A 211 4.49 13.61 -25.51
CA ALA A 211 4.62 12.72 -24.36
C ALA A 211 5.72 11.64 -24.54
N ALA A 212 6.39 11.68 -25.69
CA ALA A 212 7.42 10.75 -26.06
C ALA A 212 8.68 11.57 -26.44
N MET A 213 9.23 12.35 -25.52
CA MET A 213 10.50 13.02 -25.80
C MET A 213 11.61 12.06 -25.39
N THR A 214 12.49 11.71 -26.33
CA THR A 214 13.75 11.02 -26.05
C THR A 214 14.86 12.06 -26.13
N PRO A 215 15.95 11.91 -25.38
CA PRO A 215 17.13 12.74 -25.60
C PRO A 215 17.55 12.67 -27.07
N GLN A 216 17.68 13.83 -27.72
CA GLN A 216 18.11 13.96 -29.11
C GLN A 216 19.64 14.10 -29.19
N PRO A 217 20.24 13.81 -30.35
CA PRO A 217 21.65 14.15 -30.58
C PRO A 217 21.87 15.66 -30.36
N GLY A 218 22.77 16.02 -29.45
CA GLY A 218 23.04 17.42 -29.09
C GLY A 218 22.51 17.84 -27.72
N ASP A 219 21.51 17.14 -27.19
CA ASP A 219 20.90 17.48 -25.90
C ASP A 219 21.90 17.30 -24.74
N ARG A 220 21.93 18.27 -23.82
CA ARG A 220 22.67 18.18 -22.57
C ARG A 220 21.83 17.52 -21.47
N ILE A 221 22.32 16.40 -20.94
CA ILE A 221 21.65 15.59 -19.93
C ILE A 221 22.32 15.81 -18.56
N LEU A 222 21.57 16.37 -17.62
CA LEU A 222 21.95 16.50 -16.23
C LEU A 222 21.22 15.45 -15.38
N ILE A 223 21.98 14.61 -14.69
CA ILE A 223 21.46 13.55 -13.84
C ILE A 223 21.68 13.92 -12.38
N PHE A 224 20.59 13.96 -11.61
CA PHE A 224 20.62 14.03 -10.16
C PHE A 224 20.32 12.67 -9.56
N SER A 225 21.18 12.18 -8.66
CA SER A 225 21.03 10.85 -8.05
C SER A 225 21.04 10.89 -6.53
N ASP A 226 20.21 10.03 -5.95
CA ASP A 226 20.14 9.81 -4.51
C ASP A 226 21.29 8.89 -4.03
N SER A 227 22.48 9.48 -3.93
CA SER A 227 23.72 8.80 -3.50
C SER A 227 23.87 8.70 -1.98
N ARG A 228 22.75 8.56 -1.24
CA ARG A 228 22.80 8.33 0.22
C ARG A 228 23.62 7.08 0.54
N LEU A 229 24.42 7.15 1.59
CA LEU A 229 25.24 6.02 2.02
C LEU A 229 24.38 4.97 2.75
N GLN A 230 24.63 3.71 2.45
CA GLN A 230 24.02 2.54 3.09
C GLN A 230 25.09 1.56 3.50
N GLN A 231 24.84 0.85 4.60
CA GLN A 231 25.77 -0.10 5.18
C GLN A 231 24.99 -1.35 5.57
N GLU A 232 25.35 -2.51 5.02
CA GLU A 232 24.60 -3.76 5.23
C GLU A 232 24.87 -4.40 6.60
N CYS A 233 26.09 -4.20 7.11
CA CYS A 233 26.54 -4.72 8.41
C CYS A 233 27.45 -3.73 9.10
N GLU A 234 27.61 -3.82 10.43
CA GLU A 234 28.39 -2.85 11.22
C GLU A 234 29.85 -2.69 10.77
N THR A 235 30.44 -3.73 10.18
CA THR A 235 31.82 -3.76 9.68
C THR A 235 31.93 -3.58 8.17
N CYS A 236 30.80 -3.59 7.45
CA CYS A 236 30.76 -3.46 6.00
C CYS A 236 31.15 -2.04 5.60
N MET A 237 31.80 -1.85 4.45
CA MET A 237 32.02 -0.51 3.91
C MET A 237 30.67 0.13 3.58
N ALA A 238 30.51 1.41 3.88
CA ALA A 238 29.32 2.14 3.45
C ALA A 238 29.40 2.43 1.95
N GLU A 239 28.34 2.08 1.22
CA GLU A 239 28.25 2.25 -0.23
C GLU A 239 27.13 3.22 -0.59
N ALA A 240 27.29 3.95 -1.69
CA ALA A 240 26.23 4.80 -2.21
C ALA A 240 25.08 3.93 -2.72
N ALA A 241 23.86 4.22 -2.26
CA ALA A 241 22.65 3.52 -2.69
C ALA A 241 22.48 3.53 -4.22
N VAL A 242 22.78 4.66 -4.84
CA VAL A 242 22.95 4.83 -6.28
C VAL A 242 24.28 5.55 -6.46
N GLY A 243 25.24 4.93 -7.14
CA GLY A 243 26.50 5.60 -7.47
C GLY A 243 26.21 6.90 -8.25
N PRO A 244 26.89 8.02 -7.93
CA PRO A 244 26.56 9.32 -8.52
C PRO A 244 26.61 9.29 -10.05
N ASP A 245 27.61 8.59 -10.59
CA ASP A 245 27.83 8.44 -12.03
C ASP A 245 27.22 7.18 -12.65
N ALA A 246 26.48 6.36 -11.87
CA ALA A 246 26.04 5.04 -12.33
C ALA A 246 25.15 5.13 -13.59
N LEU A 247 24.20 6.07 -13.61
CA LEU A 247 23.35 6.28 -14.79
C LEU A 247 24.12 6.92 -15.94
N ALA A 248 25.00 7.89 -15.69
CA ALA A 248 25.83 8.50 -16.74
C ALA A 248 26.72 7.47 -17.42
N ALA A 249 27.38 6.59 -16.66
CA ALA A 249 28.20 5.51 -17.19
C ALA A 249 27.37 4.53 -18.03
N ILE A 250 26.11 4.26 -17.66
CA ILE A 250 25.20 3.43 -18.47
C ILE A 250 24.82 4.15 -19.77
N VAL A 251 24.48 5.44 -19.72
CA VAL A 251 24.15 6.25 -20.90
C VAL A 251 25.35 6.31 -21.84
N GLU A 252 26.54 6.62 -21.34
CA GLU A 252 27.77 6.68 -22.13
C GLU A 252 28.12 5.32 -22.76
N ARG A 253 28.01 4.23 -21.99
CA ARG A 253 28.30 2.89 -22.51
C ARG A 253 27.32 2.45 -23.60
N LEU A 254 26.03 2.77 -23.48
CA LEU A 254 24.99 2.30 -24.40
C LEU A 254 24.77 3.25 -25.58
N TYR A 255 24.86 4.56 -25.35
CA TYR A 255 24.48 5.62 -26.28
C TYR A 255 25.62 6.61 -26.57
N GLY A 256 26.78 6.45 -25.92
CA GLY A 256 27.99 7.20 -26.20
C GLY A 256 28.71 6.73 -27.47
N PRO A 257 29.95 7.21 -27.72
CA PRO A 257 30.71 6.92 -28.95
C PRO A 257 31.00 5.43 -29.18
N ALA A 258 31.12 4.64 -28.11
CA ALA A 258 31.31 3.18 -28.19
C ALA A 258 29.99 2.39 -28.36
N GLY A 259 28.85 3.05 -28.18
CA GLY A 259 27.50 2.50 -28.33
C GLY A 259 26.86 2.98 -29.63
N THR A 260 25.75 3.71 -29.54
CA THR A 260 25.04 4.26 -30.72
C THR A 260 25.62 5.58 -31.26
N GLY A 261 26.48 6.27 -30.49
CA GLY A 261 27.01 7.59 -30.85
C GLY A 261 26.01 8.74 -30.75
N GLN A 262 24.87 8.54 -30.10
CA GLN A 262 23.80 9.54 -29.93
C GLN A 262 24.15 10.64 -28.92
N VAL A 263 24.98 10.32 -27.93
CA VAL A 263 25.38 11.24 -26.86
C VAL A 263 26.90 11.36 -26.82
N GLN A 264 27.43 12.55 -26.62
CA GLN A 264 28.86 12.77 -26.39
C GLN A 264 29.16 12.84 -24.88
N PRO A 265 30.35 12.42 -24.41
CA PRO A 265 30.66 12.41 -22.98
C PRO A 265 30.55 13.80 -22.31
N ASP A 266 30.83 14.88 -23.04
CA ASP A 266 30.71 16.27 -22.56
C ASP A 266 29.26 16.78 -22.46
N GLN A 267 28.30 16.02 -22.99
CA GLN A 267 26.87 16.33 -22.91
C GLN A 267 26.20 15.72 -21.67
N ILE A 268 26.91 14.89 -20.90
CA ILE A 268 26.35 14.22 -19.71
C ILE A 268 27.05 14.75 -18.46
N ALA A 269 26.27 15.20 -17.48
CA ALA A 269 26.76 15.56 -16.16
C ALA A 269 25.96 14.85 -15.07
N SER A 270 26.64 14.44 -14.00
CA SER A 270 26.03 13.81 -12.83
C SER A 270 26.30 14.61 -11.56
N VAL A 271 25.28 14.75 -10.72
CA VAL A 271 25.34 15.49 -9.46
C VAL A 271 24.56 14.74 -8.39
N ALA A 272 25.09 14.64 -7.17
CA ALA A 272 24.38 13.98 -6.06
C ALA A 272 23.29 14.90 -5.47
N PHE A 273 22.25 14.30 -4.87
CA PHE A 273 21.20 15.02 -4.16
C PHE A 273 21.71 15.93 -3.03
N SER A 274 22.83 15.58 -2.39
CA SER A 274 23.48 16.41 -1.37
C SER A 274 23.91 17.77 -1.92
N ASP A 275 24.39 17.80 -3.16
CA ASP A 275 24.94 19.01 -3.77
C ASP A 275 23.81 19.91 -4.27
N LEU A 276 22.77 19.30 -4.83
CA LEU A 276 21.54 20.01 -5.15
C LEU A 276 20.90 20.60 -3.89
N ALA A 277 20.86 19.86 -2.79
CA ALA A 277 20.29 20.34 -1.54
C ALA A 277 21.05 21.58 -1.03
N GLN A 278 22.39 21.55 -1.04
CA GLN A 278 23.24 22.68 -0.68
C GLN A 278 23.00 23.92 -1.55
N LEU A 279 22.83 23.74 -2.86
CA LEU A 279 22.47 24.83 -3.77
C LEU A 279 21.11 25.45 -3.39
N LEU A 280 20.08 24.62 -3.18
CA LEU A 280 18.74 25.10 -2.83
C LEU A 280 18.70 25.79 -1.46
N ASP A 281 19.49 25.34 -0.49
CA ASP A 281 19.62 25.98 0.83
C ASP A 281 20.31 27.36 0.72
N THR A 282 21.31 27.46 -0.17
CA THR A 282 22.01 28.71 -0.45
C THR A 282 21.07 29.71 -1.15
N ASP A 283 20.33 29.26 -2.16
CA ASP A 283 19.39 30.11 -2.92
C ASP A 283 18.27 30.64 -2.00
N LEU A 284 17.78 29.84 -1.05
CA LEU A 284 16.82 30.28 -0.03
C LEU A 284 17.40 31.37 0.89
N SER A 285 18.67 31.23 1.26
CA SER A 285 19.37 32.16 2.15
C SER A 285 19.77 33.47 1.45
N ALA A 286 19.82 33.47 0.11
CA ALA A 286 20.24 34.61 -0.70
C ALA A 286 19.13 35.63 -1.03
N VAL A 287 17.87 35.40 -0.61
CA VAL A 287 16.78 36.37 -0.79
C VAL A 287 17.03 37.59 0.11
N PRO A 288 17.32 38.80 -0.42
CA PRO A 288 17.58 39.96 0.42
C PRO A 288 16.30 40.48 1.07
N LEU A 289 16.44 40.98 2.30
CA LEU A 289 15.47 41.88 2.93
C LEU A 289 15.07 42.98 1.95
N ALA A 290 13.77 43.12 1.71
CA ALA A 290 13.20 44.12 0.81
C ALA A 290 13.70 45.53 1.13
N ASP A 291 13.97 46.28 0.06
CA ASP A 291 14.27 47.70 0.02
C ASP A 291 13.41 48.53 0.99
N ASN A 292 14.04 49.06 2.04
CA ASN A 292 13.59 50.30 2.66
C ASN A 292 14.28 51.47 1.95
N THR A 293 13.81 51.82 0.75
CA THR A 293 14.10 53.14 0.16
C THR A 293 13.31 54.22 0.91
N GLY A 294 13.84 54.65 2.05
CA GLY A 294 13.47 55.89 2.72
C GLY A 294 14.56 56.93 2.50
N GLN A 295 14.27 57.92 1.67
CA GLN A 295 15.08 59.12 1.46
C GLN A 295 15.40 59.82 2.80
N THR A 296 16.67 60.20 3.05
CA THR A 296 17.03 61.55 3.52
C THR A 296 18.50 61.88 3.23
N LEU A 297 18.72 63.16 2.95
CA LEU A 297 19.88 63.88 2.40
C LEU A 297 21.20 63.83 3.25
N PRO A 298 22.33 64.29 2.67
CA PRO A 298 23.69 64.12 3.20
C PRO A 298 24.16 65.31 4.06
N THR A 299 25.06 65.09 5.04
CA THR A 299 26.06 66.08 5.53
C THR A 299 27.13 65.38 6.42
N PRO A 300 28.29 66.00 6.75
CA PRO A 300 29.59 65.60 6.20
C PRO A 300 30.58 65.05 7.25
N THR A 301 31.72 64.59 6.72
CA THR A 301 33.00 64.21 7.34
C THR A 301 33.44 65.12 8.51
N PRO A 302 34.18 64.57 9.49
CA PRO A 302 35.59 64.93 9.58
C PRO A 302 36.53 63.71 9.68
N ALA A 303 37.67 63.87 9.02
CA ALA A 303 38.80 62.96 8.98
C ALA A 303 39.58 62.99 10.30
N LEU A 304 40.13 61.85 10.71
CA LEU A 304 41.39 61.76 11.46
C LEU A 304 42.10 60.43 11.15
N THR A 305 43.20 60.51 10.41
CA THR A 305 44.30 59.53 10.42
C THR A 305 45.12 59.74 11.70
N PRO A 306 45.75 58.69 12.28
CA PRO A 306 47.20 58.57 12.09
C PRO A 306 47.75 57.12 11.99
N THR A 307 48.68 56.97 11.04
CA THR A 307 50.05 56.41 11.20
C THR A 307 50.27 54.95 11.69
N LEU A 308 50.85 54.15 10.78
CA LEU A 308 51.68 52.94 11.02
C LEU A 308 52.95 53.30 11.85
N PRO A 309 53.63 52.37 12.54
CA PRO A 309 54.69 51.58 11.87
C PRO A 309 55.07 50.20 12.45
N LEU A 310 55.71 49.40 11.58
CA LEU A 310 56.79 48.40 11.81
C LEU A 310 56.47 46.95 12.25
N THR A 311 56.76 46.05 11.30
CA THR A 311 57.08 44.61 11.38
C THR A 311 58.35 44.34 12.21
N PRO A 312 58.65 43.08 12.62
CA PRO A 312 59.56 42.28 11.78
C PRO A 312 59.31 40.76 11.76
N ALA A 313 59.55 40.20 10.56
CA ALA A 313 60.34 38.99 10.24
C ALA A 313 60.04 37.64 10.91
N ALA A 314 60.23 36.47 10.28
CA ALA A 314 60.42 35.96 8.92
C ALA A 314 60.54 34.39 9.08
N PRO A 315 61.01 33.56 8.11
CA PRO A 315 60.32 32.37 7.55
C PRO A 315 61.22 31.11 7.80
N PRO A 316 61.50 30.12 6.91
CA PRO A 316 60.99 29.68 5.58
C PRO A 316 60.71 28.15 5.45
N SER A 317 59.85 27.70 4.53
CA SER A 317 60.04 27.29 3.12
C SER A 317 60.79 25.97 2.86
N ALA A 318 60.21 25.12 2.01
CA ALA A 318 60.90 24.46 0.89
C ALA A 318 59.89 23.85 -0.11
N GLU A 319 59.80 24.51 -1.27
CA GLU A 319 59.20 24.09 -2.54
C GLU A 319 60.11 23.12 -3.32
N MET A 320 59.55 22.43 -4.32
CA MET A 320 60.14 22.25 -5.66
C MET A 320 59.05 21.68 -6.61
N ASP A 321 58.42 22.49 -7.49
CA ASP A 321 58.78 22.81 -8.91
C ASP A 321 58.54 21.63 -9.88
N THR A 322 57.96 21.67 -11.09
CA THR A 322 57.22 22.58 -12.04
C THR A 322 56.91 21.67 -13.30
N PRO A 323 56.37 22.08 -14.49
CA PRO A 323 55.85 23.37 -14.97
C PRO A 323 54.49 23.32 -15.73
N GLU A 324 54.08 24.53 -16.06
CA GLU A 324 52.89 25.10 -16.70
C GLU A 324 52.75 24.85 -18.22
N GLY A 325 51.51 24.90 -18.72
CA GLY A 325 51.16 24.91 -20.15
C GLY A 325 49.74 25.41 -20.45
N ALA A 326 49.63 26.72 -20.75
CA ALA A 326 48.63 27.43 -21.59
C ALA A 326 47.18 27.74 -21.09
N THR A 327 47.01 28.92 -20.46
CA THR A 327 46.06 30.06 -20.70
C THR A 327 44.50 29.89 -20.87
N PRO A 328 43.64 30.89 -20.50
CA PRO A 328 43.27 31.30 -19.13
C PRO A 328 41.74 31.54 -18.88
N LEU A 329 41.37 31.64 -17.58
CA LEU A 329 40.23 32.41 -16.99
C LEU A 329 38.77 31.91 -17.15
N LEU A 330 38.41 30.91 -16.35
CA LEU A 330 37.25 31.06 -15.44
C LEU A 330 37.82 30.91 -14.02
N PRO A 331 37.46 31.75 -13.03
CA PRO A 331 37.71 31.37 -11.64
C PRO A 331 37.11 29.99 -11.44
N SER A 332 37.79 29.08 -10.73
CA SER A 332 37.24 27.77 -10.41
C SER A 332 35.88 27.99 -9.75
N LEU A 333 34.80 27.83 -10.51
CA LEU A 333 33.45 28.08 -10.05
C LEU A 333 33.25 27.22 -8.80
N ASP A 334 32.71 27.82 -7.73
CA ASP A 334 32.35 27.03 -6.56
C ASP A 334 31.33 25.95 -6.95
N LYS A 335 31.18 24.93 -6.10
CA LYS A 335 30.35 23.76 -6.40
C LYS A 335 28.89 24.15 -6.71
N ASN A 336 28.37 25.18 -6.05
CA ASN A 336 27.00 25.66 -6.24
C ASN A 336 26.88 26.43 -7.56
N ALA A 337 27.86 27.28 -7.89
CA ALA A 337 27.93 27.98 -9.16
C ALA A 337 28.05 27.01 -10.35
N LYS A 338 28.86 25.95 -10.22
CA LYS A 338 28.94 24.86 -11.20
C LYS A 338 27.60 24.15 -11.35
N THR A 339 26.95 23.78 -10.24
CA THR A 339 25.64 23.10 -10.28
C THR A 339 24.56 23.98 -10.90
N ARG A 340 24.56 25.29 -10.62
CA ARG A 340 23.64 26.26 -11.23
C ARG A 340 23.85 26.35 -12.75
N LEU A 341 25.10 26.45 -13.19
CA LEU A 341 25.45 26.46 -14.62
C LEU A 341 24.99 25.16 -15.30
N LEU A 342 25.23 24.00 -14.70
CA LEU A 342 24.75 22.72 -15.24
C LEU A 342 23.22 22.68 -15.36
N ILE A 343 22.49 23.19 -14.37
CA ILE A 343 21.02 23.26 -14.43
C ILE A 343 20.58 24.20 -15.56
N ASP A 344 21.22 25.37 -15.69
CA ASP A 344 20.86 26.38 -16.69
C ASP A 344 21.14 25.88 -18.12
N GLU A 345 22.26 25.17 -18.33
CA GLU A 345 22.67 24.62 -19.64
C GLU A 345 21.99 23.29 -20.02
N ALA A 346 21.38 22.58 -19.07
CA ALA A 346 20.75 21.29 -19.35
C ALA A 346 19.45 21.43 -20.15
N ASP A 347 19.29 20.59 -21.17
CA ASP A 347 18.03 20.38 -21.89
C ASP A 347 17.18 19.33 -21.17
N TRP A 348 17.84 18.28 -20.66
CA TRP A 348 17.24 17.20 -19.88
C TRP A 348 17.73 17.21 -18.44
N ILE A 349 16.79 17.12 -17.50
CA ILE A 349 17.08 16.91 -16.07
C ILE A 349 16.44 15.60 -15.64
N LEU A 350 17.27 14.62 -15.28
CA LEU A 350 16.86 13.30 -14.83
C LEU A 350 17.08 13.15 -13.33
N PHE A 351 16.03 12.83 -12.57
CA PHE A 351 16.14 12.51 -11.16
C PHE A 351 16.07 11.00 -10.94
N ALA A 352 17.07 10.42 -10.29
CA ALA A 352 17.07 9.05 -9.79
C ALA A 352 16.79 9.05 -8.29
N MET A 353 15.51 8.91 -7.93
CA MET A 353 15.04 9.05 -6.55
C MET A 353 14.73 7.71 -5.89
N LEU A 354 15.00 7.62 -4.58
CA LEU A 354 14.59 6.51 -3.73
C LEU A 354 13.30 6.87 -2.97
N ASP A 355 13.23 6.55 -1.68
CA ASP A 355 12.16 6.95 -0.78
C ASP A 355 12.35 8.37 -0.22
N VAL A 356 11.25 9.03 0.13
CA VAL A 356 11.27 10.34 0.81
C VAL A 356 11.17 10.10 2.32
N ASP A 357 12.30 10.22 3.02
CA ASP A 357 12.39 10.13 4.48
C ASP A 357 13.40 11.17 5.01
N PRO A 358 12.99 12.44 5.17
CA PRO A 358 13.87 13.52 5.61
C PRO A 358 14.42 13.33 7.03
N VAL A 359 13.79 12.47 7.84
CA VAL A 359 14.22 12.21 9.21
C VAL A 359 15.49 11.37 9.22
N ARG A 360 15.53 10.29 8.41
CA ARG A 360 16.72 9.45 8.28
C ARG A 360 17.71 9.98 7.24
N TYR A 361 17.22 10.60 6.18
CA TYR A 361 18.00 11.07 5.04
C TYR A 361 17.57 12.49 4.67
N PRO A 362 18.22 13.54 5.22
CA PRO A 362 17.79 14.93 5.05
C PRO A 362 17.70 15.45 3.62
N THR A 363 18.38 14.80 2.66
CA THR A 363 18.40 15.17 1.24
C THR A 363 17.34 14.43 0.41
N SER A 364 16.55 13.55 1.02
CA SER A 364 15.61 12.67 0.32
C SER A 364 14.39 13.39 -0.29
N ASP A 365 14.04 14.60 0.21
CA ASP A 365 12.95 15.42 -0.34
C ASP A 365 13.43 16.46 -1.37
N VAL A 366 14.70 16.43 -1.79
CA VAL A 366 15.29 17.47 -2.65
C VAL A 366 14.55 17.64 -3.98
N VAL A 367 14.02 16.56 -4.55
CA VAL A 367 13.23 16.62 -5.79
C VAL A 367 11.99 17.48 -5.59
N LYS A 368 11.25 17.26 -4.49
CA LYS A 368 10.07 18.06 -4.13
C LYS A 368 10.43 19.53 -3.94
N ARG A 369 11.54 19.79 -3.23
CA ARG A 369 12.06 21.15 -3.00
C ARG A 369 12.43 21.84 -4.31
N PHE A 370 13.15 21.16 -5.19
CA PHE A 370 13.56 21.67 -6.51
C PHE A 370 12.35 22.06 -7.37
N LEU A 371 11.38 21.14 -7.52
CA LEU A 371 10.17 21.38 -8.31
C LEU A 371 9.32 22.53 -7.75
N ARG A 372 9.34 22.74 -6.43
CA ARG A 372 8.64 23.86 -5.78
C ARG A 372 9.35 25.20 -6.00
N GLN A 373 10.66 25.26 -5.82
CA GLN A 373 11.42 26.52 -5.83
C GLN A 373 11.71 27.02 -7.25
N ARG A 374 11.97 26.12 -8.20
CA ARG A 374 12.41 26.49 -9.55
C ARG A 374 11.34 26.37 -10.64
N GLY A 375 10.08 26.14 -10.27
CA GLY A 375 8.98 25.84 -11.20
C GLY A 375 8.88 26.71 -12.47
N SER A 376 9.13 28.03 -12.38
CA SER A 376 9.09 28.94 -13.54
C SER A 376 10.32 28.84 -14.46
N GLN A 377 11.49 28.47 -13.91
CA GLN A 377 12.75 28.29 -14.67
C GLN A 377 12.82 26.95 -15.41
N LEU A 378 11.84 26.08 -15.17
CA LEU A 378 11.77 24.72 -15.72
C LEU A 378 10.94 24.63 -17.00
N ALA A 379 10.28 25.71 -17.43
CA ALA A 379 9.30 25.69 -18.52
C ALA A 379 9.86 25.19 -19.88
N ASN A 380 11.15 25.40 -20.14
CA ASN A 380 11.80 25.01 -21.39
C ASN A 380 12.70 23.76 -21.25
N LYS A 381 12.61 23.03 -20.13
CA LYS A 381 13.48 21.89 -19.85
C LYS A 381 12.66 20.60 -19.80
N HIS A 382 13.28 19.48 -20.17
CA HIS A 382 12.68 18.15 -20.06
C HIS A 382 13.05 17.50 -18.73
N ILE A 383 12.07 17.41 -17.84
CA ILE A 383 12.27 16.84 -16.51
C ILE A 383 11.69 15.45 -16.44
N ALA A 384 12.53 14.48 -16.14
CA ALA A 384 12.14 13.10 -15.92
C ALA A 384 12.52 12.64 -14.51
N VAL A 385 11.68 11.80 -13.92
CA VAL A 385 11.96 11.18 -12.62
C VAL A 385 11.90 9.65 -12.77
N LEU A 386 12.97 8.98 -12.37
CA LEU A 386 13.06 7.54 -12.17
C LEU A 386 12.84 7.24 -10.69
N ALA A 387 11.68 6.67 -10.35
CA ALA A 387 11.42 6.13 -9.01
C ALA A 387 12.09 4.76 -8.87
N LEU A 388 13.25 4.73 -8.22
CA LEU A 388 14.03 3.52 -7.93
C LEU A 388 13.58 2.80 -6.65
N HIS A 389 12.49 3.27 -6.05
CA HIS A 389 11.80 2.67 -4.91
C HIS A 389 10.28 2.72 -5.18
N ALA A 390 9.46 2.84 -4.15
CA ALA A 390 8.02 2.98 -4.30
C ALA A 390 7.62 4.22 -5.14
N PRO A 391 6.66 4.11 -6.07
CA PRO A 391 6.35 5.15 -7.05
C PRO A 391 5.37 6.24 -6.59
N TYR A 392 5.01 6.30 -5.30
CA TYR A 392 3.94 7.16 -4.79
C TYR A 392 4.43 8.32 -3.92
N PHE A 393 5.72 8.66 -3.99
CA PHE A 393 6.28 9.74 -3.17
C PHE A 393 6.00 11.14 -3.73
N LEU A 394 5.71 11.25 -5.04
CA LEU A 394 5.32 12.53 -5.65
C LEU A 394 3.81 12.67 -5.71
N ASP A 395 3.30 13.87 -5.45
CA ASP A 395 1.87 14.18 -5.57
C ASP A 395 1.52 14.71 -6.97
N ALA A 396 0.22 14.88 -7.25
CA ALA A 396 -0.27 15.36 -8.54
C ALA A 396 0.26 16.75 -8.92
N THR A 397 0.53 17.62 -7.94
CA THR A 397 1.07 18.98 -8.17
C THR A 397 2.52 18.90 -8.60
N GLU A 398 3.30 18.04 -7.96
CA GLU A 398 4.70 17.78 -8.32
C GLU A 398 4.79 17.09 -9.68
N ILE A 399 3.98 16.06 -9.93
CA ILE A 399 3.95 15.31 -11.20
C ILE A 399 3.55 16.21 -12.38
N SER A 400 2.64 17.17 -12.19
CA SER A 400 2.22 18.10 -13.25
C SER A 400 3.35 18.99 -13.80
N LYS A 401 4.49 19.08 -13.10
CA LYS A 401 5.69 19.84 -13.52
C LYS A 401 6.70 18.98 -14.27
N LEU A 402 6.43 17.68 -14.43
CA LEU A 402 7.34 16.74 -15.07
C LEU A 402 6.95 16.54 -16.53
N ASN A 403 7.94 16.16 -17.35
CA ASN A 403 7.72 15.63 -18.69
C ASN A 403 7.68 14.10 -18.68
N GLY A 404 8.23 13.45 -17.65
CA GLY A 404 8.16 12.01 -17.47
C GLY A 404 8.25 11.59 -16.01
N TYR A 405 7.41 10.64 -15.60
CA TYR A 405 7.54 9.94 -14.33
C TYR A 405 7.49 8.44 -14.56
N TYR A 406 8.55 7.74 -14.15
CA TYR A 406 8.76 6.34 -14.44
C TYR A 406 8.98 5.55 -13.15
N ALA A 407 8.29 4.41 -13.02
CA ALA A 407 8.57 3.46 -11.96
C ALA A 407 9.61 2.45 -12.43
N THR A 408 10.76 2.48 -11.77
CA THR A 408 11.86 1.52 -11.98
C THR A 408 11.96 0.54 -10.80
N TYR A 409 11.45 0.88 -9.62
CA TYR A 409 11.35 0.04 -8.40
C TYR A 409 12.65 -0.40 -7.73
N SER A 410 13.75 -0.49 -8.47
CA SER A 410 15.04 -0.95 -7.96
C SER A 410 16.19 -0.10 -8.50
N LYS A 411 17.24 -0.03 -7.71
CA LYS A 411 18.50 0.68 -8.00
C LYS A 411 19.63 -0.23 -8.48
N THR A 412 19.35 -1.53 -8.65
CA THR A 412 20.33 -2.48 -9.17
C THR A 412 20.63 -2.22 -10.64
N GLN A 413 21.82 -2.63 -11.09
CA GLN A 413 22.29 -2.34 -12.45
C GLN A 413 21.32 -2.76 -13.57
N PRO A 414 20.72 -3.97 -13.59
CA PRO A 414 19.78 -4.35 -14.65
C PRO A 414 18.56 -3.41 -14.75
N PHE A 415 18.11 -2.88 -13.61
CA PHE A 415 17.00 -1.93 -13.55
C PHE A 415 17.39 -0.53 -14.03
N LEU A 416 18.59 -0.06 -13.67
CA LEU A 416 19.11 1.20 -14.20
C LEU A 416 19.34 1.12 -15.72
N GLU A 417 19.89 0.00 -16.21
CA GLU A 417 20.05 -0.24 -17.65
C GLU A 417 18.71 -0.29 -18.39
N SER A 418 17.72 -1.00 -17.84
CA SER A 418 16.36 -1.04 -18.38
C SER A 418 15.74 0.36 -18.46
N ALA A 419 15.90 1.17 -17.40
CA ALA A 419 15.39 2.54 -17.37
C ALA A 419 16.02 3.44 -18.43
N VAL A 420 17.35 3.38 -18.60
CA VAL A 420 18.04 4.12 -19.66
C VAL A 420 17.58 3.64 -21.04
N ARG A 421 17.51 2.32 -21.25
CA ARG A 421 17.00 1.74 -22.51
C ARG A 421 15.57 2.19 -22.83
N ALA A 422 14.70 2.27 -21.83
CA ALA A 422 13.34 2.76 -22.00
C ALA A 422 13.30 4.25 -22.33
N LEU A 423 14.12 5.07 -21.65
CA LEU A 423 14.22 6.52 -21.90
C LEU A 423 14.65 6.84 -23.35
N PHE A 424 15.56 6.02 -23.90
CA PHE A 424 15.99 6.08 -25.29
C PHE A 424 15.16 5.18 -26.23
N ARG A 425 13.99 4.69 -25.79
CA ARG A 425 13.03 3.88 -26.57
C ARG A 425 13.59 2.64 -27.24
N ALA A 426 14.53 1.95 -26.62
CA ALA A 426 14.97 0.63 -27.09
C ALA A 426 13.87 -0.44 -26.98
N PHE A 427 12.82 -0.20 -26.18
CA PHE A 427 11.61 -1.01 -26.10
C PHE A 427 10.41 -0.18 -25.60
N SER A 428 9.20 -0.71 -25.79
CA SER A 428 7.96 -0.13 -25.25
C SER A 428 7.65 -0.71 -23.86
N PRO A 429 7.60 0.11 -22.80
CA PRO A 429 7.25 -0.36 -21.47
C PRO A 429 5.83 -0.92 -21.38
N THR A 430 5.67 -2.04 -20.68
CA THR A 430 4.37 -2.70 -20.44
C THR A 430 4.02 -2.83 -18.96
N GLY A 431 4.87 -2.30 -18.08
CA GLY A 431 4.68 -2.40 -16.64
C GLY A 431 3.40 -1.69 -16.17
N ALA A 432 2.83 -2.21 -15.10
CA ALA A 432 1.76 -1.59 -14.34
C ALA A 432 2.10 -1.68 -12.84
N PRO A 433 1.88 -0.62 -12.06
CA PRO A 433 2.26 -0.62 -10.66
C PRO A 433 1.30 -1.52 -9.85
N PRO A 434 1.82 -2.33 -8.91
CA PRO A 434 0.99 -3.16 -8.03
C PRO A 434 0.33 -2.36 -6.89
N VAL A 435 0.40 -1.02 -6.96
CA VAL A 435 -0.06 -0.07 -5.96
C VAL A 435 -0.68 1.13 -6.65
N SER A 436 -1.60 1.82 -5.94
CA SER A 436 -2.12 3.10 -6.41
C SER A 436 -1.02 4.17 -6.41
N VAL A 437 -0.93 4.95 -7.48
CA VAL A 437 -0.01 6.08 -7.63
C VAL A 437 -0.82 7.35 -7.91
N PRO A 438 -1.16 8.14 -6.86
CA PRO A 438 -1.96 9.35 -7.01
C PRO A 438 -1.38 10.33 -8.04
N GLY A 439 -2.24 11.05 -8.75
CA GLY A 439 -1.81 12.02 -9.78
C GLY A 439 -1.40 11.40 -11.12
N THR A 440 -1.59 10.09 -11.30
CA THR A 440 -1.29 9.37 -12.54
C THR A 440 -2.50 8.56 -13.00
N ARG A 441 -2.42 7.94 -14.18
CA ARG A 441 -3.44 6.98 -14.65
C ARG A 441 -3.64 5.78 -13.71
N PHE A 442 -2.69 5.54 -12.81
CA PHE A 442 -2.74 4.48 -11.80
C PHE A 442 -3.20 4.98 -10.42
N GLY A 443 -3.90 6.13 -10.34
CA GLY A 443 -4.36 6.71 -9.08
C GLY A 443 -5.27 5.80 -8.24
N ASN A 444 -5.97 4.85 -8.88
CA ASN A 444 -6.83 3.88 -8.23
C ASN A 444 -6.59 2.46 -8.77
N LEU A 445 -5.83 1.65 -8.04
CA LEU A 445 -5.54 0.27 -8.43
C LEU A 445 -6.80 -0.58 -8.59
N ALA A 446 -7.80 -0.44 -7.72
CA ALA A 446 -9.02 -1.24 -7.78
C ALA A 446 -9.78 -1.00 -9.09
N GLU A 447 -9.79 0.23 -9.58
CA GLU A 447 -10.36 0.57 -10.89
C GLU A 447 -9.53 -0.02 -12.04
N ARG A 448 -8.20 0.01 -11.92
CA ARG A 448 -7.29 -0.53 -12.94
C ARG A 448 -7.40 -2.04 -13.12
N LEU A 449 -7.78 -2.76 -12.06
CA LEU A 449 -7.97 -4.21 -12.06
C LEU A 449 -9.39 -4.66 -12.51
N GLN A 450 -10.30 -3.72 -12.81
CA GLN A 450 -11.61 -4.04 -13.39
C GLN A 450 -11.49 -4.38 -14.88
N PRO A 451 -12.43 -5.15 -15.44
CA PRO A 451 -12.50 -5.39 -16.88
C PRO A 451 -12.42 -4.10 -17.69
N ASP A 452 -11.65 -4.13 -18.79
CA ASP A 452 -11.46 -2.96 -19.62
C ASP A 452 -12.75 -2.61 -20.39
N PRO A 453 -13.35 -1.41 -20.20
CA PRO A 453 -14.54 -0.99 -20.96
C PRO A 453 -14.33 -0.97 -22.47
N ALA A 454 -13.09 -0.82 -22.95
CA ALA A 454 -12.77 -0.83 -24.37
C ALA A 454 -12.59 -2.25 -24.93
N GLN A 455 -12.53 -3.28 -24.08
CA GLN A 455 -12.35 -4.65 -24.51
C GLN A 455 -13.65 -5.26 -25.00
N VAL A 456 -13.54 -5.92 -26.15
CA VAL A 456 -14.54 -6.82 -26.70
C VAL A 456 -14.40 -8.20 -26.06
N VAL A 457 -15.49 -8.73 -25.47
CA VAL A 457 -15.50 -10.06 -24.85
C VAL A 457 -15.98 -11.11 -25.86
N ASP A 458 -15.07 -11.97 -26.31
CA ASP A 458 -15.38 -13.06 -27.24
C ASP A 458 -16.25 -14.13 -26.58
N LEU A 459 -17.05 -14.80 -27.41
CA LEU A 459 -17.96 -15.87 -27.04
C LEU A 459 -17.67 -17.14 -27.86
N LEU A 460 -17.49 -18.25 -27.15
CA LEU A 460 -17.42 -19.59 -27.69
C LEU A 460 -18.63 -20.39 -27.18
N VAL A 461 -19.48 -20.84 -28.11
CA VAL A 461 -20.63 -21.68 -27.82
C VAL A 461 -20.37 -23.08 -28.34
N SER A 462 -20.53 -24.09 -27.50
CA SER A 462 -20.29 -25.50 -27.83
C SER A 462 -21.34 -26.39 -27.18
N VAL A 463 -21.46 -27.63 -27.66
CA VAL A 463 -22.18 -28.70 -26.95
C VAL A 463 -21.23 -29.28 -25.89
N PRO A 464 -21.71 -29.79 -24.73
CA PRO A 464 -20.85 -30.36 -23.69
C PRO A 464 -19.86 -31.44 -24.16
N ASP A 465 -20.17 -32.13 -25.27
CA ASP A 465 -19.34 -33.16 -25.90
C ASP A 465 -18.17 -32.59 -26.72
N GLY A 466 -18.03 -31.25 -26.80
CA GLY A 466 -16.89 -30.54 -27.39
C GLY A 466 -17.09 -30.07 -28.83
N GLU A 467 -18.25 -30.33 -29.44
CA GLU A 467 -18.61 -29.76 -30.75
C GLU A 467 -18.82 -28.25 -30.62
N VAL A 468 -18.05 -27.46 -31.37
CA VAL A 468 -18.17 -26.00 -31.40
C VAL A 468 -19.31 -25.61 -32.33
N LEU A 469 -20.29 -24.90 -31.80
CA LEU A 469 -21.42 -24.36 -32.54
C LEU A 469 -21.07 -23.00 -33.14
N ILE A 470 -20.46 -22.12 -32.34
CA ILE A 470 -20.06 -20.75 -32.72
C ILE A 470 -18.79 -20.37 -31.98
N ASP A 471 -17.85 -19.74 -32.70
CA ASP A 471 -16.71 -19.04 -32.13
C ASP A 471 -16.65 -17.65 -32.73
N THR A 472 -16.85 -16.60 -31.93
CA THR A 472 -16.86 -15.21 -32.45
C THR A 472 -15.54 -14.79 -33.08
N ASN A 473 -14.43 -15.49 -32.80
CA ASN A 473 -13.14 -15.19 -33.42
C ASN A 473 -13.01 -15.76 -34.84
N THR A 474 -13.78 -16.79 -35.20
CA THR A 474 -13.61 -17.52 -36.46
C THR A 474 -14.88 -17.67 -37.30
N ALA A 475 -16.06 -17.40 -36.72
CA ALA A 475 -17.34 -17.54 -37.39
C ALA A 475 -17.52 -16.53 -38.54
N ALA A 476 -18.16 -16.96 -39.62
CA ALA A 476 -18.60 -16.06 -40.68
C ALA A 476 -19.78 -15.20 -40.17
N PRO A 477 -19.82 -13.88 -40.46
CA PRO A 477 -20.89 -13.01 -39.99
C PRO A 477 -22.27 -13.55 -40.39
N GLY A 478 -23.15 -13.72 -39.41
CA GLY A 478 -24.55 -14.14 -39.62
C GLY A 478 -24.81 -15.65 -39.66
N SER A 479 -23.87 -16.52 -39.26
CA SER A 479 -24.15 -17.94 -39.06
C SER A 479 -25.05 -18.16 -37.83
N ILE A 480 -26.19 -18.84 -38.01
CA ILE A 480 -27.14 -19.17 -36.94
C ILE A 480 -27.26 -20.70 -36.87
N PRO A 481 -26.47 -21.40 -36.03
CA PRO A 481 -26.57 -22.84 -35.88
C PRO A 481 -27.86 -23.26 -35.19
N GLU A 482 -28.31 -24.47 -35.51
CA GLU A 482 -29.53 -25.08 -34.98
C GLU A 482 -29.24 -25.97 -33.77
N VAL A 483 -30.07 -25.87 -32.73
CA VAL A 483 -29.96 -26.60 -31.47
C VAL A 483 -31.36 -27.08 -31.07
N ASP A 484 -31.50 -28.30 -30.54
CA ASP A 484 -32.80 -28.81 -30.12
C ASP A 484 -33.27 -28.18 -28.80
N ALA A 485 -34.57 -27.90 -28.67
CA ALA A 485 -35.14 -27.45 -27.40
C ALA A 485 -34.91 -28.48 -26.28
N GLY A 486 -34.34 -28.02 -25.17
CA GLY A 486 -33.93 -28.86 -24.04
C GLY A 486 -32.48 -29.36 -24.11
N GLN A 487 -31.76 -29.07 -25.20
CA GLN A 487 -30.33 -29.35 -25.30
C GLN A 487 -29.51 -28.42 -24.41
N MET A 488 -28.44 -28.97 -23.82
CA MET A 488 -27.47 -28.22 -23.04
C MET A 488 -26.40 -27.66 -23.96
N ILE A 489 -26.10 -26.38 -23.82
CA ILE A 489 -24.98 -25.69 -24.48
C ILE A 489 -24.00 -25.19 -23.42
N ARG A 490 -22.72 -25.17 -23.75
CA ARG A 490 -21.65 -24.56 -22.98
C ARG A 490 -21.26 -23.24 -23.62
N VAL A 491 -21.45 -22.15 -22.88
CA VAL A 491 -21.04 -20.81 -23.27
C VAL A 491 -19.78 -20.45 -22.49
N GLN A 492 -18.72 -20.09 -23.21
CA GLN A 492 -17.47 -19.60 -22.67
C GLN A 492 -17.23 -18.17 -23.14
N ALA A 493 -17.01 -17.26 -22.20
CA ALA A 493 -16.74 -15.84 -22.44
C ALA A 493 -15.31 -15.48 -22.03
N GLY A 494 -14.60 -14.72 -22.86
CA GLY A 494 -13.25 -14.22 -22.58
C GLY A 494 -12.18 -14.68 -23.58
N PRO A 495 -10.88 -14.43 -23.30
CA PRO A 495 -10.35 -14.01 -22.01
C PRO A 495 -10.68 -12.56 -21.66
N VAL A 496 -11.20 -12.32 -20.46
CA VAL A 496 -11.45 -10.97 -19.93
C VAL A 496 -10.14 -10.39 -19.38
N LEU A 497 -9.79 -9.21 -19.85
CA LEU A 497 -8.60 -8.43 -19.48
C LEU A 497 -9.01 -7.19 -18.68
N ASP A 498 -8.15 -6.81 -17.74
CA ASP A 498 -8.26 -5.59 -16.97
C ASP A 498 -7.82 -4.37 -17.80
N ARG A 499 -8.00 -3.17 -17.25
CA ARG A 499 -7.59 -1.93 -17.92
C ARG A 499 -6.07 -1.82 -18.15
N ASN A 500 -5.26 -2.69 -17.56
CA ASN A 500 -3.82 -2.79 -17.79
C ASN A 500 -3.46 -3.83 -18.88
N GLY A 501 -4.46 -4.45 -19.52
CA GLY A 501 -4.26 -5.51 -20.50
C GLY A 501 -3.80 -6.83 -19.90
N LYS A 502 -4.09 -7.08 -18.61
CA LYS A 502 -3.75 -8.32 -17.90
C LYS A 502 -5.02 -9.12 -17.59
N ILE A 503 -4.91 -10.43 -17.47
CA ILE A 503 -6.05 -11.30 -17.12
C ILE A 503 -6.66 -10.85 -15.79
N VAL A 504 -7.99 -10.67 -15.76
CA VAL A 504 -8.72 -10.31 -14.54
C VAL A 504 -8.60 -11.39 -13.46
N ARG A 505 -8.78 -11.00 -12.20
CA ARG A 505 -8.76 -11.93 -11.06
C ARG A 505 -9.79 -13.06 -11.22
N ASN A 506 -9.42 -14.27 -10.83
CA ASN A 506 -10.38 -15.38 -10.70
C ASN A 506 -11.56 -14.97 -9.81
N GLY A 507 -12.77 -15.38 -10.21
CA GLY A 507 -13.99 -14.96 -9.53
C GLY A 507 -14.60 -13.66 -10.06
N THR A 508 -14.04 -13.06 -11.12
CA THR A 508 -14.66 -11.89 -11.75
C THR A 508 -15.99 -12.32 -12.39
N PRO A 509 -17.12 -11.68 -12.06
CA PRO A 509 -18.41 -12.07 -12.61
C PRO A 509 -18.55 -11.62 -14.07
N VAL A 510 -19.11 -12.50 -14.88
CA VAL A 510 -19.52 -12.26 -16.27
C VAL A 510 -21.01 -12.61 -16.37
N GLU A 511 -21.82 -11.62 -16.74
CA GLU A 511 -23.24 -11.77 -16.99
C GLU A 511 -23.44 -12.27 -18.42
N LEU A 512 -24.08 -13.42 -18.57
CA LEU A 512 -24.54 -13.97 -19.83
C LEU A 512 -26.02 -13.65 -19.95
N ARG A 513 -26.37 -12.78 -20.90
CA ARG A 513 -27.75 -12.34 -21.13
C ARG A 513 -28.29 -12.98 -22.39
N LEU A 514 -29.39 -13.70 -22.23
CA LEU A 514 -30.12 -14.40 -23.28
C LEU A 514 -31.41 -13.61 -23.58
N THR A 515 -31.59 -13.23 -24.84
CA THR A 515 -32.75 -12.49 -25.32
C THR A 515 -33.42 -13.27 -26.45
N ASP A 516 -34.73 -13.53 -26.35
CA ASP A 516 -35.50 -14.23 -27.38
C ASP A 516 -35.91 -13.22 -28.48
N ASP A 517 -35.55 -13.47 -29.74
CA ASP A 517 -35.92 -12.62 -30.88
C ASP A 517 -37.38 -12.92 -31.29
N GLY A 518 -38.28 -11.97 -31.05
CA GLY A 518 -39.70 -12.06 -31.40
C GLY A 518 -40.70 -12.16 -30.25
N ASN A 519 -40.27 -12.17 -28.97
CA ASN A 519 -41.17 -12.22 -27.82
C ASN A 519 -40.86 -11.10 -26.80
N VAL A 520 -41.88 -10.37 -26.34
CA VAL A 520 -41.74 -9.23 -25.39
C VAL A 520 -41.60 -9.76 -23.95
N GLY A 521 -40.51 -10.50 -23.69
CA GLY A 521 -40.15 -11.05 -22.37
C GLY A 521 -38.95 -10.34 -21.76
N ALA A 522 -38.80 -10.44 -20.43
CA ALA A 522 -37.57 -10.02 -19.76
C ALA A 522 -36.41 -10.96 -20.16
N PRO A 523 -35.21 -10.43 -20.43
CA PRO A 523 -34.04 -11.24 -20.76
C PRO A 523 -33.67 -12.15 -19.58
N VAL A 524 -33.21 -13.37 -19.88
CA VAL A 524 -32.65 -14.27 -18.87
C VAL A 524 -31.19 -13.88 -18.66
N VAL A 525 -30.80 -13.63 -17.41
CA VAL A 525 -29.42 -13.27 -17.05
C VAL A 525 -28.86 -14.36 -16.15
N GLU A 526 -27.80 -15.02 -16.63
CA GLU A 526 -27.02 -16.00 -15.89
C GLU A 526 -25.66 -15.42 -15.54
N THR A 527 -25.10 -15.81 -14.40
CA THR A 527 -23.77 -15.32 -13.98
C THR A 527 -22.76 -16.46 -13.97
N ALA A 528 -21.65 -16.24 -14.65
CA ALA A 528 -20.47 -17.10 -14.62
C ALA A 528 -19.31 -16.34 -13.97
N THR A 529 -18.35 -17.05 -13.39
CA THR A 529 -17.15 -16.43 -12.83
C THR A 529 -15.91 -16.82 -13.63
N THR A 530 -15.00 -15.88 -13.83
CA THR A 530 -13.75 -16.16 -14.55
C THR A 530 -12.83 -17.12 -13.79
N GLN A 531 -12.19 -18.00 -14.55
CA GLN A 531 -11.02 -18.78 -14.15
C GLN A 531 -9.96 -18.60 -15.24
N ASN A 532 -8.80 -18.04 -14.89
CA ASN A 532 -7.76 -17.62 -15.82
C ASN A 532 -8.31 -16.71 -16.96
N GLY A 533 -9.23 -15.81 -16.60
CA GLY A 533 -9.85 -14.87 -17.54
C GLY A 533 -11.03 -15.42 -18.33
N LEU A 534 -11.30 -16.72 -18.30
CA LEU A 534 -12.40 -17.35 -19.03
C LEU A 534 -13.57 -17.64 -18.09
N ALA A 535 -14.77 -17.20 -18.43
CA ALA A 535 -15.99 -17.53 -17.70
C ALA A 535 -16.80 -18.56 -18.48
N THR A 536 -17.00 -19.75 -17.92
CA THR A 536 -17.70 -20.85 -18.59
C THR A 536 -18.99 -21.19 -17.85
N ARG A 537 -20.08 -21.42 -18.60
CA ARG A 537 -21.39 -21.77 -18.05
C ARG A 537 -22.12 -22.75 -18.96
N ASP A 538 -22.70 -23.77 -18.37
CA ASP A 538 -23.60 -24.70 -19.05
C ASP A 538 -25.04 -24.19 -18.89
N LEU A 539 -25.75 -24.04 -20.01
CA LEU A 539 -27.08 -23.47 -20.12
C LEU A 539 -28.00 -24.45 -20.86
N VAL A 540 -29.27 -24.54 -20.47
CA VAL A 540 -30.27 -25.36 -21.17
C VAL A 540 -31.22 -24.45 -21.93
N VAL A 541 -31.31 -24.63 -23.25
CA VAL A 541 -32.13 -23.77 -24.10
C VAL A 541 -33.50 -24.42 -24.34
N ASN A 542 -34.50 -24.02 -23.57
CA ASN A 542 -35.81 -24.72 -23.55
C ASN A 542 -36.86 -24.13 -24.49
N ARG A 543 -36.68 -22.90 -24.96
CA ARG A 543 -37.70 -22.18 -25.73
C ARG A 543 -37.35 -22.22 -27.21
N PRO A 544 -38.28 -22.66 -28.09
CA PRO A 544 -38.06 -22.60 -29.53
C PRO A 544 -38.07 -21.17 -30.04
N GLY A 545 -37.23 -20.87 -31.03
CA GLY A 545 -37.02 -19.53 -31.58
C GLY A 545 -35.54 -19.16 -31.67
N VAL A 546 -35.25 -17.93 -32.10
CA VAL A 546 -33.87 -17.44 -32.15
C VAL A 546 -33.51 -16.82 -30.80
N VAL A 547 -32.44 -17.32 -30.18
CA VAL A 547 -31.90 -16.80 -28.90
C VAL A 547 -30.62 -16.06 -29.17
N GLN A 548 -30.56 -14.80 -28.73
CA GLN A 548 -29.37 -13.96 -28.77
C GLN A 548 -28.63 -14.02 -27.43
N ILE A 549 -27.36 -14.39 -27.47
CA ILE A 549 -26.48 -14.48 -26.30
C ILE A 549 -25.50 -13.31 -26.32
N THR A 550 -25.44 -12.57 -25.22
CA THR A 550 -24.47 -11.50 -24.98
C THR A 550 -23.70 -11.76 -23.69
N ALA A 551 -22.41 -11.43 -23.67
CA ALA A 551 -21.59 -11.47 -22.47
C ALA A 551 -21.22 -10.06 -22.00
N ARG A 552 -21.29 -9.84 -20.70
CA ARG A 552 -20.93 -8.59 -20.06
C ARG A 552 -20.08 -8.82 -18.82
N ALA A 553 -18.85 -8.31 -18.82
CA ALA A 553 -17.96 -8.31 -17.67
C ALA A 553 -17.83 -6.88 -17.16
N GLY A 554 -18.70 -6.46 -16.24
CA GLY A 554 -18.74 -5.07 -15.76
C GLY A 554 -19.03 -4.09 -16.90
N PRO A 555 -18.10 -3.18 -17.26
CA PRO A 555 -18.29 -2.26 -18.37
C PRO A 555 -17.89 -2.85 -19.74
N ALA A 556 -17.19 -3.99 -19.80
CA ALA A 556 -16.84 -4.68 -21.03
C ALA A 556 -18.04 -5.50 -21.54
N VAL A 557 -18.33 -5.44 -22.84
CA VAL A 557 -19.47 -6.10 -23.48
C VAL A 557 -19.02 -6.82 -24.76
N SER A 558 -19.66 -7.94 -25.09
CA SER A 558 -19.49 -8.61 -26.39
C SER A 558 -19.94 -7.68 -27.53
N PRO A 559 -19.30 -7.75 -28.72
CA PRO A 559 -19.48 -6.76 -29.78
C PRO A 559 -20.76 -7.01 -30.60
N GLU A 560 -21.18 -8.27 -30.71
CA GLU A 560 -22.33 -8.73 -31.47
C GLU A 560 -23.10 -9.78 -30.67
N ASP A 561 -24.42 -9.82 -30.89
CA ASP A 561 -25.31 -10.80 -30.28
C ASP A 561 -25.13 -12.14 -31.01
N VAL A 562 -24.65 -13.15 -30.30
CA VAL A 562 -24.51 -14.50 -30.86
C VAL A 562 -25.88 -15.15 -30.96
N ALA A 563 -26.38 -15.37 -32.18
CA ALA A 563 -27.71 -15.93 -32.42
C ALA A 563 -27.67 -17.46 -32.59
N LEU A 564 -28.55 -18.17 -31.87
CA LEU A 564 -28.78 -19.61 -32.01
C LEU A 564 -30.25 -19.87 -32.38
N SER A 565 -30.51 -20.76 -33.32
CA SER A 565 -31.86 -21.18 -33.70
C SER A 565 -32.27 -22.43 -32.90
N VAL A 566 -33.27 -22.30 -32.05
CA VAL A 566 -33.74 -23.39 -31.18
C VAL A 566 -34.95 -24.06 -31.81
N LEU A 567 -34.80 -25.33 -32.19
CA LEU A 567 -35.86 -26.12 -32.83
C LEU A 567 -36.86 -26.61 -31.78
N GLY A 568 -38.15 -26.36 -32.01
CA GLY A 568 -39.22 -26.88 -31.17
C GLY A 568 -39.46 -28.37 -31.39
N PRO A 569 -40.05 -29.09 -30.42
CA PRO A 569 -40.44 -30.48 -30.64
C PRO A 569 -41.37 -30.55 -31.86
N ALA A 570 -41.01 -31.40 -32.83
CA ALA A 570 -41.83 -31.62 -34.01
C ALA A 570 -43.28 -31.91 -33.58
N ALA A 571 -44.22 -31.08 -34.04
CA ALA A 571 -45.64 -31.29 -33.75
C ALA A 571 -46.05 -32.64 -34.33
N VAL A 572 -46.16 -33.65 -33.47
CA VAL A 572 -46.77 -34.93 -33.83
C VAL A 572 -48.25 -34.63 -34.02
N ALA A 573 -48.69 -34.58 -35.28
CA ALA A 573 -50.09 -34.46 -35.64
C ALA A 573 -50.88 -35.59 -34.96
N GLU A 574 -51.76 -35.20 -34.04
CA GLU A 574 -52.67 -36.06 -33.31
C GLU A 574 -53.64 -36.77 -34.28
N ALA A 575 -53.46 -38.08 -34.46
CA ALA A 575 -54.46 -38.94 -35.09
C ALA A 575 -55.34 -39.54 -33.99
N VAL A 576 -56.56 -39.01 -33.89
CA VAL A 576 -57.64 -39.48 -33.01
C VAL A 576 -58.10 -40.88 -33.45
N ALA A 577 -58.15 -41.82 -32.50
CA ALA A 577 -58.95 -43.05 -32.61
C ALA A 577 -59.68 -43.31 -31.27
N PRO A 578 -61.00 -43.58 -31.26
CA PRO A 578 -61.79 -43.66 -30.03
C PRO A 578 -61.93 -45.10 -29.51
N GLY A 579 -62.02 -45.24 -28.19
CA GLY A 579 -62.80 -46.30 -27.53
C GLY A 579 -62.03 -47.30 -26.66
N ALA A 580 -62.14 -47.15 -25.34
CA ALA A 580 -62.68 -48.16 -24.40
C ALA A 580 -62.30 -47.85 -22.93
N THR A 581 -63.29 -47.33 -22.18
CA THR A 581 -63.77 -47.70 -20.80
C THR A 581 -62.84 -48.39 -19.80
N VAL A 582 -62.83 -48.22 -18.46
CA VAL A 582 -63.50 -47.48 -17.34
C VAL A 582 -62.64 -47.91 -16.08
N SER A 583 -62.22 -47.14 -15.05
CA SER A 583 -63.00 -46.73 -13.86
C SER A 583 -62.10 -46.16 -12.71
N THR A 584 -62.53 -45.03 -12.12
CA THR A 584 -62.60 -44.61 -10.68
C THR A 584 -61.37 -44.68 -9.74
N THR A 585 -60.69 -43.58 -9.32
CA THR A 585 -60.98 -42.52 -8.29
C THR A 585 -60.72 -42.95 -6.82
N PRO A 586 -60.40 -42.09 -5.81
CA PRO A 586 -59.85 -40.70 -5.69
C PRO A 586 -58.48 -40.67 -4.91
N GLY A 587 -57.66 -39.62 -4.76
CA GLY A 587 -57.85 -38.16 -4.71
C GLY A 587 -57.77 -37.66 -3.25
N VAL A 588 -56.61 -37.13 -2.78
CA VAL A 588 -56.54 -36.15 -1.66
C VAL A 588 -55.31 -35.24 -1.79
N THR A 589 -55.62 -33.94 -1.82
CA THR A 589 -54.86 -32.70 -1.66
C THR A 589 -54.29 -32.54 -0.24
N VAL A 590 -53.07 -31.98 -0.03
CA VAL A 590 -52.83 -30.95 1.01
C VAL A 590 -51.66 -30.03 0.65
N ALA A 591 -51.91 -28.74 0.85
CA ALA A 591 -51.07 -27.56 0.75
C ALA A 591 -49.79 -27.58 1.61
N ALA A 592 -48.75 -26.94 1.08
CA ALA A 592 -47.63 -26.43 1.84
C ALA A 592 -47.99 -25.06 2.45
N LEU A 593 -47.72 -24.88 3.75
CA LEU A 593 -47.51 -23.57 4.34
C LEU A 593 -46.39 -23.65 5.38
N MET A 594 -45.50 -22.67 5.27
CA MET A 594 -44.37 -22.30 6.12
C MET A 594 -44.63 -22.45 7.62
N THR A 595 -43.58 -22.71 8.42
CA THR A 595 -43.08 -21.79 9.46
C THR A 595 -41.82 -22.36 10.14
N THR A 596 -40.86 -21.47 10.36
CA THR A 596 -39.62 -21.54 11.15
C THR A 596 -39.81 -21.83 12.63
N ALA A 597 -38.89 -22.57 13.27
CA ALA A 597 -38.43 -22.24 14.63
C ALA A 597 -37.18 -23.03 15.02
N ALA A 598 -36.24 -22.31 15.61
CA ALA A 598 -34.98 -22.78 16.16
C ALA A 598 -35.17 -23.64 17.41
N THR A 599 -34.25 -24.57 17.60
CA THR A 599 -34.15 -25.48 18.75
C THR A 599 -33.09 -24.95 19.73
N SER A 600 -33.48 -24.77 20.99
CA SER A 600 -32.58 -24.65 22.13
C SER A 600 -32.79 -25.85 23.07
N GLY A 601 -31.70 -26.59 23.33
CA GLY A 601 -31.68 -27.70 24.27
C GLY A 601 -31.37 -27.22 25.68
N THR A 602 -32.23 -27.57 26.61
CA THR A 602 -32.08 -27.36 28.06
C THR A 602 -31.45 -28.60 28.71
N ALA A 603 -30.61 -28.42 29.72
CA ALA A 603 -30.43 -29.40 30.79
C ALA A 603 -30.22 -28.68 32.14
N THR A 604 -31.23 -28.87 32.99
CA THR A 604 -31.33 -28.75 34.46
C THR A 604 -30.14 -29.38 35.22
N GLY A 605 -29.81 -29.03 36.47
CA GLY A 605 -30.62 -28.58 37.61
C GLY A 605 -29.74 -28.07 38.78
N VAL A 606 -30.24 -27.26 39.73
CA VAL A 606 -31.04 -27.59 40.96
C VAL A 606 -30.22 -27.16 42.20
N ASN A 607 -30.59 -26.05 42.85
CA ASN A 607 -31.09 -25.97 44.25
C ASN A 607 -31.08 -24.52 44.81
N ALA A 608 -32.23 -24.14 45.41
CA ALA A 608 -32.46 -22.99 46.32
C ALA A 608 -32.23 -23.46 47.79
N ALA A 609 -32.12 -22.69 48.88
CA ALA A 609 -32.47 -21.32 49.34
C ALA A 609 -31.67 -21.06 50.68
N PRO A 610 -31.94 -20.08 51.59
CA PRO A 610 -32.72 -18.81 51.58
C PRO A 610 -31.89 -17.60 52.17
N PRO A 611 -32.48 -16.40 52.43
CA PRO A 611 -31.73 -15.15 52.64
C PRO A 611 -31.52 -14.78 54.12
N VAL A 612 -30.48 -13.98 54.40
CA VAL A 612 -30.34 -13.24 55.67
C VAL A 612 -29.87 -11.82 55.41
N THR A 613 -30.62 -10.89 56.00
CA THR A 613 -30.46 -9.45 56.12
C THR A 613 -29.09 -9.01 56.68
N GLY A 614 -28.56 -7.90 56.16
CA GLY A 614 -27.40 -7.21 56.72
C GLY A 614 -27.28 -5.80 56.14
N GLU A 615 -27.36 -4.83 57.03
CA GLU A 615 -27.68 -3.42 56.84
C GLU A 615 -26.45 -2.52 56.65
N ALA A 616 -26.69 -1.34 56.06
CA ALA A 616 -25.93 -0.09 56.14
C ALA A 616 -24.51 0.02 55.52
N ALA A 617 -24.40 0.88 54.51
CA ALA A 617 -23.66 2.14 54.60
C ALA A 617 -23.98 3.04 53.40
N GLY A 618 -24.18 4.33 53.66
CA GLY A 618 -24.87 5.27 52.79
C GLY A 618 -24.07 5.86 51.64
N GLY A 619 -24.80 6.54 50.76
CA GLY A 619 -24.25 7.29 49.64
C GLY A 619 -25.32 7.72 48.64
N ALA A 620 -26.29 8.52 49.07
CA ALA A 620 -27.17 9.23 48.15
C ALA A 620 -26.35 10.27 47.35
N ALA A 621 -26.23 10.09 46.04
CA ALA A 621 -25.86 11.16 45.11
C ALA A 621 -26.41 10.88 43.71
N ALA A 622 -27.42 11.69 43.35
CA ALA A 622 -27.81 12.15 42.02
C ALA A 622 -27.62 11.22 40.80
N SER A 623 -28.75 10.80 40.21
CA SER A 623 -28.83 10.43 38.80
C SER A 623 -28.38 11.62 37.93
N ASP A 624 -27.15 11.59 37.43
CA ASP A 624 -26.64 12.58 36.49
C ASP A 624 -27.22 12.27 35.10
N GLY A 625 -28.21 13.04 34.69
CA GLY A 625 -28.87 12.92 33.39
C GLY A 625 -27.87 13.14 32.26
N ARG A 626 -27.70 12.12 31.41
CA ARG A 626 -26.84 12.17 30.22
C ARG A 626 -27.43 13.17 29.21
N ARG A 627 -26.87 14.39 29.16
CA ARG A 627 -27.31 15.48 28.26
C ARG A 627 -27.04 15.26 26.77
N ILE A 628 -26.37 14.17 26.42
CA ILE A 628 -25.92 13.85 25.06
C ILE A 628 -26.45 12.48 24.68
N ASP A 629 -27.44 12.48 23.80
CA ASP A 629 -27.99 11.28 23.16
C ASP A 629 -27.88 11.40 21.62
N LEU A 630 -27.99 10.28 20.91
CA LEU A 630 -27.93 10.23 19.43
C LEU A 630 -28.95 11.19 18.79
N VAL A 631 -30.10 11.38 19.44
CA VAL A 631 -31.15 12.29 18.97
C VAL A 631 -30.74 13.76 19.10
N SER A 632 -30.05 14.15 20.18
CA SER A 632 -29.59 15.53 20.36
C SER A 632 -28.48 15.92 19.37
N LEU A 633 -27.66 14.95 18.97
CA LEU A 633 -26.65 15.11 17.92
C LEU A 633 -27.31 15.25 16.55
N ALA A 634 -28.31 14.43 16.23
CA ALA A 634 -29.03 14.51 14.96
C ALA A 634 -29.73 15.87 14.79
N VAL A 635 -30.37 16.39 15.86
CA VAL A 635 -30.99 17.72 15.85
C VAL A 635 -29.94 18.82 15.66
N ALA A 636 -28.78 18.74 16.33
CA ALA A 636 -27.69 19.70 16.16
C ALA A 636 -27.11 19.71 14.73
N LEU A 637 -26.97 18.54 14.09
CA LEU A 637 -26.49 18.45 12.70
C LEU A 637 -27.53 18.99 11.71
N LEU A 638 -28.82 18.70 11.92
CA LEU A 638 -29.89 19.24 11.08
C LEU A 638 -29.97 20.77 11.17
N THR A 639 -29.84 21.36 12.37
CA THR A 639 -29.82 22.83 12.51
C THR A 639 -28.61 23.46 11.83
N MET A 640 -27.44 22.81 11.89
CA MET A 640 -26.23 23.26 11.20
C MET A 640 -26.38 23.26 9.68
N ILE A 641 -26.98 22.20 9.12
CA ILE A 641 -27.24 22.09 7.68
C ILE A 641 -28.25 23.14 7.23
N ALA A 642 -29.36 23.28 7.96
CA ALA A 642 -30.39 24.27 7.66
C ALA A 642 -29.84 25.70 7.71
N MET A 643 -29.04 26.01 8.74
CA MET A 643 -28.45 27.34 8.91
C MET A 643 -27.39 27.64 7.86
N SER A 644 -26.51 26.69 7.55
CA SER A 644 -25.50 26.85 6.49
C SER A 644 -26.15 27.06 5.11
N SER A 645 -27.26 26.36 4.85
CA SER A 645 -28.04 26.52 3.61
C SER A 645 -28.70 27.90 3.53
N LEU A 646 -29.30 28.38 4.63
CA LEU A 646 -29.87 29.72 4.71
C LEU A 646 -28.80 30.81 4.50
N LEU A 647 -27.63 30.65 5.13
CA LEU A 647 -26.51 31.59 4.98
C LEU A 647 -25.98 31.62 3.55
N LEU A 648 -25.89 30.46 2.90
CA LEU A 648 -25.50 30.40 1.50
C LEU A 648 -26.50 31.13 0.61
N ILE A 649 -27.81 30.95 0.83
CA ILE A 649 -28.87 31.63 0.07
C ILE A 649 -28.81 33.16 0.26
N VAL A 650 -28.63 33.64 1.49
CA VAL A 650 -28.62 35.07 1.82
C VAL A 650 -27.32 35.75 1.36
N GLN A 651 -26.16 35.10 1.52
CA GLN A 651 -24.85 35.73 1.31
C GLN A 651 -24.32 35.61 -0.12
N VAL A 652 -24.84 34.68 -0.95
CA VAL A 652 -24.46 34.55 -2.36
C VAL A 652 -24.71 35.84 -3.16
N ARG A 653 -25.63 36.71 -2.72
CA ARG A 653 -25.94 37.98 -3.40
C ARG A 653 -25.06 39.17 -2.99
N VAL A 654 -24.26 39.06 -1.93
CA VAL A 654 -23.64 40.24 -1.28
C VAL A 654 -22.11 40.14 -1.17
N LEU A 655 -21.51 38.94 -1.13
CA LEU A 655 -20.09 38.75 -0.80
C LEU A 655 -19.29 37.94 -1.86
N PRO A 656 -17.98 38.22 -2.05
CA PRO A 656 -17.11 37.43 -2.93
C PRO A 656 -16.93 35.99 -2.41
N ARG A 657 -16.78 35.03 -3.34
CA ARG A 657 -16.83 33.58 -3.07
C ARG A 657 -15.88 33.10 -1.96
N GLN A 658 -14.69 33.70 -1.84
CA GLN A 658 -13.70 33.32 -0.83
C GLN A 658 -14.10 33.75 0.59
N ALA A 659 -14.70 34.94 0.75
CA ALA A 659 -15.20 35.42 2.04
C ALA A 659 -16.42 34.62 2.51
N LEU A 660 -17.25 34.17 1.57
CA LEU A 660 -18.43 33.35 1.83
C LEU A 660 -18.05 31.98 2.41
N VAL A 661 -17.07 31.29 1.80
CA VAL A 661 -16.59 29.99 2.31
C VAL A 661 -15.97 30.13 3.70
N HIS A 662 -15.18 31.18 3.92
CA HIS A 662 -14.57 31.43 5.23
C HIS A 662 -15.63 31.72 6.32
N GLY A 663 -16.67 32.49 6.00
CA GLY A 663 -17.77 32.79 6.92
C GLY A 663 -18.59 31.56 7.31
N ILE A 664 -18.90 30.67 6.36
CA ILE A 664 -19.62 29.43 6.62
C ILE A 664 -18.78 28.49 7.50
N LEU A 665 -17.47 28.36 7.23
CA LEU A 665 -16.57 27.54 8.03
C LEU A 665 -16.46 28.02 9.48
N TRP A 666 -16.40 29.32 9.72
CA TRP A 666 -16.41 29.87 11.08
C TRP A 666 -17.74 29.63 11.79
N ALA A 667 -18.87 29.81 11.11
CA ALA A 667 -20.18 29.51 11.68
C ALA A 667 -20.31 28.04 12.11
N ILE A 668 -19.84 27.11 11.28
CA ILE A 668 -19.83 25.67 11.59
C ILE A 668 -18.94 25.38 12.82
N ASN A 669 -17.72 25.93 12.87
CA ASN A 669 -16.85 25.72 14.03
C ASN A 669 -17.44 26.28 15.33
N CYS A 670 -18.07 27.46 15.28
CA CYS A 670 -18.75 28.04 16.44
C CYS A 670 -19.97 27.21 16.88
N GLY A 671 -20.76 26.70 15.93
CA GLY A 671 -21.90 25.83 16.21
C GLY A 671 -21.48 24.51 16.88
N LEU A 672 -20.41 23.88 16.39
CA LEU A 672 -19.86 22.65 16.98
C LEU A 672 -19.28 22.90 18.38
N LEU A 673 -18.57 24.01 18.57
CA LEU A 673 -18.05 24.42 19.88
C LEU A 673 -19.19 24.66 20.88
N GLY A 674 -20.28 25.32 20.45
CA GLY A 674 -21.47 25.52 21.27
C GLY A 674 -22.13 24.20 21.70
N TYR A 675 -22.22 23.23 20.79
CA TYR A 675 -22.73 21.89 21.11
C TYR A 675 -21.86 21.15 22.14
N ILE A 676 -20.53 21.21 21.99
CA ILE A 676 -19.58 20.60 22.93
C ILE A 676 -19.70 21.24 24.32
N LEU A 677 -19.78 22.57 24.39
CA LEU A 677 -19.95 23.30 25.66
C LEU A 677 -21.30 23.01 26.33
N TYR A 678 -22.37 22.82 25.54
CA TYR A 678 -23.68 22.39 26.04
C TYR A 678 -23.62 20.99 26.65
N GLY A 679 -22.98 20.06 25.95
CA GLY A 679 -22.78 18.68 26.40
C GLY A 679 -21.92 18.57 27.67
N LEU A 680 -20.92 19.43 27.80
CA LEU A 680 -20.06 19.53 29.00
C LEU A 680 -20.73 20.30 30.16
N GLY A 681 -21.93 20.84 29.96
CA GLY A 681 -22.67 21.58 31.00
C GLY A 681 -22.06 22.95 31.36
N LEU A 682 -21.16 23.48 30.52
CA LEU A 682 -20.42 24.72 30.75
C LEU A 682 -21.21 25.98 30.37
N ILE A 683 -22.41 25.83 29.80
CA ILE A 683 -23.27 26.95 29.38
C ILE A 683 -24.18 27.40 30.54
N PRO A 684 -24.15 28.69 30.95
CA PRO A 684 -25.07 29.24 31.94
C PRO A 684 -26.53 29.02 31.52
N GLY A 685 -27.34 28.42 32.40
CA GLY A 685 -28.74 28.11 32.09
C GLY A 685 -29.00 26.81 31.32
N GLY A 686 -27.96 26.02 30.99
CA GLY A 686 -28.11 24.76 30.24
C GLY A 686 -29.06 23.74 30.89
N ARG A 687 -29.14 23.71 32.22
CA ARG A 687 -30.10 22.85 32.98
C ARG A 687 -31.56 23.29 32.80
N TRP A 688 -31.82 24.59 32.71
CA TRP A 688 -33.15 25.11 32.44
C TRP A 688 -33.60 24.78 31.00
N LEU A 689 -32.66 24.85 30.05
CA LEU A 689 -32.87 24.51 28.65
C LEU A 689 -33.22 23.04 28.46
N GLU A 690 -32.49 22.15 29.14
CA GLU A 690 -32.76 20.71 29.15
C GLU A 690 -34.16 20.39 29.69
N ASN A 691 -34.52 20.96 30.84
CA ASN A 691 -35.81 20.71 31.47
C ASN A 691 -36.99 21.30 30.66
N SER A 692 -36.80 22.43 29.98
CA SER A 692 -37.88 23.12 29.26
C SER A 692 -38.04 22.67 27.81
N LEU A 693 -36.94 22.34 27.12
CA LEU A 693 -36.92 22.09 25.67
C LEU A 693 -36.42 20.67 25.30
N HIS A 694 -36.01 19.85 26.28
CA HIS A 694 -35.52 18.48 26.08
C HIS A 694 -34.50 18.43 24.91
N VAL A 695 -34.76 17.60 23.91
CA VAL A 695 -33.88 17.35 22.74
C VAL A 695 -33.69 18.61 21.88
N TRP A 696 -34.64 19.54 21.89
CA TRP A 696 -34.56 20.77 21.09
C TRP A 696 -33.60 21.82 21.65
N GLY A 697 -33.17 21.66 22.91
CA GLY A 697 -32.20 22.56 23.54
C GLY A 697 -30.85 22.60 22.81
N SER A 698 -30.38 21.47 22.28
CA SER A 698 -29.12 21.43 21.51
C SER A 698 -29.22 22.22 20.20
N GLY A 699 -30.37 22.15 19.52
CA GLY A 699 -30.63 22.90 18.30
C GLY A 699 -30.59 24.41 18.52
N LEU A 700 -31.19 24.89 19.61
CA LEU A 700 -31.21 26.33 19.96
C LEU A 700 -29.80 26.85 20.30
N VAL A 701 -29.01 26.10 21.06
CA VAL A 701 -27.64 26.50 21.41
C VAL A 701 -26.76 26.61 20.18
N VAL A 702 -26.84 25.60 19.30
CA VAL A 702 -26.08 25.57 18.05
C VAL A 702 -26.48 26.74 17.15
N PHE A 703 -27.79 27.02 17.03
CA PHE A 703 -28.30 28.15 16.27
C PHE A 703 -27.74 29.49 16.76
N ILE A 704 -27.78 29.74 18.07
CA ILE A 704 -27.25 30.99 18.66
C ILE A 704 -25.73 31.07 18.45
N ALA A 705 -25.00 29.97 18.63
CA ALA A 705 -23.56 29.93 18.44
C ALA A 705 -23.13 30.18 16.99
N MET A 706 -23.91 29.74 16.00
CA MET A 706 -23.67 30.01 14.58
C MET A 706 -23.91 31.48 14.19
N LEU A 707 -24.74 32.22 14.93
CA LEU A 707 -25.04 33.63 14.65
C LEU A 707 -23.96 34.61 15.12
N LEU A 708 -23.19 34.26 16.15
CA LEU A 708 -22.10 35.08 16.71
C LEU A 708 -21.10 35.61 15.66
N PRO A 709 -20.51 34.77 14.78
CA PRO A 709 -19.57 35.25 13.78
C PRO A 709 -20.21 36.18 12.73
N LEU A 710 -21.53 36.10 12.51
CA LEU A 710 -22.24 36.96 11.56
C LEU A 710 -22.48 38.36 12.12
N VAL A 711 -22.87 38.45 13.41
CA VAL A 711 -23.01 39.73 14.11
C VAL A 711 -21.65 40.41 14.23
N TRP A 712 -20.58 39.64 14.49
CA TRP A 712 -19.22 40.15 14.51
C TRP A 712 -18.79 40.73 13.16
N LEU A 713 -19.15 40.09 12.05
CA LEU A 713 -18.86 40.58 10.70
C LEU A 713 -19.64 41.86 10.36
N GLN A 714 -20.88 42.02 10.85
CA GLN A 714 -21.66 43.25 10.68
C GLN A 714 -21.09 44.41 11.50
N LEU A 715 -20.68 44.16 12.75
CA LEU A 715 -20.06 45.18 13.63
C LEU A 715 -18.68 45.66 13.15
N ARG A 716 -18.03 44.91 12.26
CA ARG A 716 -16.72 45.25 11.69
C ARG A 716 -16.82 45.92 10.31
N ALA A 717 -18.03 45.98 9.74
CA ALA A 717 -18.31 46.55 8.43
C ALA A 717 -18.96 47.95 8.49
N GLU A 718 -19.31 48.43 9.69
CA GLU A 718 -19.49 49.86 10.03
C GLU A 718 -18.17 50.43 10.59
#